data_AF-A0A932CCJ8-F1
#
_entry.id   AF-A0A932CCJ8-F1
#
_cell.length_a   1.000
_cell.length_b   1.000
_cell.length_c   1.000
_cell.angle_alpha   90.00
_cell.angle_beta   90.00
_cell.angle_gamma   90.00
#
_symmetry.space_group_name_H-M   'P 1'
#
loop_
_entity.id
_entity.type
_entity.pdbx_description
1 polymer ?
#
loop_
_entity_poly.entity_id
_entity_poly.type
_entity_poly.pdbx_seq_one_letter_code
_entity_poly.pdbx_strand_id
1 'polypeptide(L)'
;MTRLFRFLTIGFLASLLPAVVPATASAQTVALLHADLPAWAADVQNKLMATGMFTQVDLIDVTPFVPSLPTLATLQQYDAVLTWSDYCYKNPADLGNLLADYVDQGGGVVQAIFAFHNYPGCLGLDGRWETDGYLAFAEGPVASGGTLLTLVADLPAHPILSGVASFNGGSASYNFPAVLTPGTVLVAHWSNGRPLVGALNGPAGGGIVGLNMFPPSSDAASVLWDSSTDGARLIANALLWAGGLAAEDACPDDPEKTEPGVCGCGVADTDADGDGTLDCFDACDVDPDKTEPGACGCGISDTDSDADGEPNCLDSCPSDAGKTAPGACDCGVADTDSDGDGTLDCFDACDIDPDKTAPGACGCGVADTDLDGDGIPDCFDNCPALANTGQENADGDVYGDACDPDVEGDGVADVEDNCPFNANPDQLDADGDGVGDVCDPDIDGDSYANAVDNCPNLSNDQTDVDHDSIGDACDDCINRDGDPFCDGEDNCPSTDNADQFDADGDGAGDACDACPRDPANDADGDGVCGDVDICAAGDDRIDADGDGVADACDACPRDPANDADGDGVCADVDICAAGDDRIDADGDGVADACDACPRDPANDADGDGVCDGADNCRGVPNEDQEDADQDGLGDACDACPNDPANDADGDGVCGNVDNCPNVANPGQADGNGNGVGDACDVAPPVQGRMTGGGSIAAAIRVTHGFELHCDPNGLPNNLQVNWGRGNRFHLTAVQTSLCHDSANIAPNPPVAGFDTYVGSG
;
A
#
# COMPACT_ATOMS: atom_id res chain seq x y z
N MET A 1 85.71 -35.72 -34.71
CA MET A 1 85.64 -36.00 -36.16
C MET A 1 84.22 -35.70 -36.62
N THR A 2 83.85 -34.42 -36.69
CA THR A 2 83.73 -33.59 -37.91
C THR A 2 82.63 -34.04 -38.87
N ARG A 3 81.48 -33.34 -38.85
CA ARG A 3 80.77 -32.86 -40.06
C ARG A 3 79.86 -31.68 -39.66
N LEU A 4 80.18 -30.52 -40.21
CA LEU A 4 79.48 -29.24 -40.10
C LEU A 4 78.09 -29.32 -40.76
N PHE A 5 77.07 -28.70 -40.15
CA PHE A 5 75.91 -28.16 -40.86
C PHE A 5 75.62 -26.73 -40.37
N ARG A 6 75.55 -25.81 -41.34
CA ARG A 6 75.21 -24.39 -41.20
C ARG A 6 73.69 -24.24 -41.15
N PHE A 7 73.18 -23.48 -40.19
CA PHE A 7 71.87 -22.82 -40.29
C PHE A 7 72.01 -21.57 -41.18
N LEU A 8 71.15 -21.45 -42.19
CA LEU A 8 71.05 -20.31 -43.09
C LEU A 8 69.78 -19.54 -42.72
N THR A 9 69.94 -18.33 -42.18
CA THR A 9 68.89 -17.31 -42.07
C THR A 9 68.70 -16.67 -43.44
N ILE A 10 67.50 -16.77 -44.02
CA ILE A 10 67.12 -16.08 -45.25
C ILE A 10 66.42 -14.77 -44.85
N GLY A 11 67.08 -13.65 -45.18
CA GLY A 11 66.52 -12.31 -45.06
C GLY A 11 65.62 -11.99 -46.24
N PHE A 12 64.50 -11.34 -45.93
CA PHE A 12 63.63 -10.64 -46.87
C PHE A 12 64.44 -9.59 -47.66
N LEU A 13 64.58 -9.80 -48.97
CA LEU A 13 64.94 -8.75 -49.93
C LEU A 13 63.66 -8.32 -50.64
N ALA A 14 63.11 -7.18 -50.24
CA ALA A 14 62.09 -6.47 -51.00
C ALA A 14 62.74 -5.93 -52.28
N SER A 15 62.25 -6.41 -53.42
CA SER A 15 62.60 -5.93 -54.75
C SER A 15 62.02 -4.53 -54.96
N LEU A 16 62.90 -3.55 -55.18
CA LEU A 16 62.55 -2.23 -55.71
C LEU A 16 62.19 -2.36 -57.20
N LEU A 17 60.91 -2.55 -57.48
CA LEU A 17 60.29 -2.14 -58.75
C LEU A 17 59.87 -0.66 -58.60
N PRO A 18 60.05 0.20 -59.63
CA PRO A 18 59.57 1.57 -59.56
C PRO A 18 58.05 1.53 -59.48
N ALA A 19 57.50 2.13 -58.42
CA ALA A 19 56.08 2.40 -58.33
C ALA A 19 55.66 3.16 -59.59
N VAL A 20 54.73 2.58 -60.34
CA VAL A 20 53.93 3.32 -61.30
C VAL A 20 53.23 4.42 -60.50
N VAL A 21 53.70 5.66 -60.66
CA VAL A 21 53.03 6.83 -60.10
C VAL A 21 51.70 6.91 -60.84
N PRO A 22 50.55 6.87 -60.16
CA PRO A 22 49.28 7.16 -60.81
C PRO A 22 49.37 8.59 -61.34
N ALA A 23 49.10 8.78 -62.63
CA ALA A 23 49.05 10.08 -63.26
C ALA A 23 48.13 10.98 -62.44
N THR A 24 48.72 11.94 -61.70
CA THR A 24 47.95 13.03 -61.11
C THR A 24 47.23 13.71 -62.26
N ALA A 25 45.90 13.73 -62.23
CA ALA A 25 45.08 14.44 -63.21
C ALA A 25 45.65 15.86 -63.40
N SER A 26 46.30 16.08 -64.54
CA SER A 26 46.85 17.39 -64.90
C SER A 26 45.68 18.38 -64.91
N ALA A 27 45.84 19.54 -64.29
CA ALA A 27 44.85 20.61 -64.35
C ALA A 27 44.68 21.01 -65.82
N GLN A 28 43.51 20.73 -66.42
CA GLN A 28 43.28 20.96 -67.84
C GLN A 28 43.16 22.47 -68.08
N THR A 29 44.19 23.08 -68.69
CA THR A 29 44.25 24.52 -68.98
C THR A 29 44.33 24.76 -70.48
N VAL A 30 43.50 25.67 -70.99
CA VAL A 30 43.47 26.01 -72.43
C VAL A 30 43.45 27.51 -72.67
N ALA A 31 43.97 27.94 -73.82
CA ALA A 31 43.89 29.34 -74.26
C ALA A 31 43.07 29.50 -75.54
N LEU A 32 42.24 30.54 -75.59
CA LEU A 32 41.44 30.91 -76.75
C LEU A 32 42.07 32.14 -77.41
N LEU A 33 42.79 31.91 -78.50
CA LEU A 33 43.43 32.95 -79.31
C LEU A 33 42.40 33.49 -80.30
N HIS A 34 41.77 34.61 -79.98
CA HIS A 34 40.68 35.16 -80.79
C HIS A 34 41.07 36.46 -81.50
N ALA A 35 40.74 36.56 -82.78
CA ALA A 35 40.70 37.83 -83.52
C ALA A 35 39.25 38.20 -83.82
N ASP A 36 38.50 38.51 -82.77
CA ASP A 36 37.04 38.66 -82.79
C ASP A 36 36.58 39.68 -81.72
N LEU A 37 35.30 40.06 -81.72
CA LEU A 37 34.71 40.89 -80.69
C LEU A 37 34.90 40.26 -79.29
N PRO A 38 35.36 41.02 -78.28
CA PRO A 38 35.58 40.47 -76.93
C PRO A 38 34.34 39.80 -76.32
N ALA A 39 33.14 40.31 -76.61
CA ALA A 39 31.89 39.72 -76.13
C ALA A 39 31.59 38.34 -76.73
N TRP A 40 32.03 38.08 -77.97
CA TRP A 40 31.83 36.80 -78.66
C TRP A 40 32.87 35.77 -78.20
N ALA A 41 34.10 36.21 -77.93
CA ALA A 41 35.10 35.36 -77.29
C ALA A 41 34.70 34.96 -75.86
N ALA A 42 34.11 35.88 -75.10
CA ALA A 42 33.58 35.58 -73.77
C ALA A 42 32.46 34.53 -73.79
N ASP A 43 31.63 34.49 -74.84
CA ASP A 43 30.61 33.44 -75.00
C ASP A 43 31.28 32.04 -75.09
N VAL A 44 32.28 31.90 -75.95
CA VAL A 44 33.03 30.63 -76.10
C VAL A 44 33.71 30.24 -74.79
N GLN A 45 34.40 31.19 -74.13
CA GLN A 45 35.05 30.96 -72.84
C GLN A 45 34.06 30.45 -71.78
N ASN A 46 32.92 31.14 -71.62
CA ASN A 46 31.92 30.78 -70.62
C ASN A 46 31.33 29.39 -70.89
N LYS A 47 31.11 29.05 -72.16
CA LYS A 47 30.60 27.73 -72.54
C LYS A 47 31.59 26.61 -72.28
N LEU A 48 32.87 26.84 -72.58
CA LEU A 48 33.92 25.86 -72.27
C LEU A 48 34.14 25.70 -70.77
N MET A 49 34.07 26.77 -69.99
CA MET A 49 34.09 26.66 -68.52
C MET A 49 32.86 25.92 -67.99
N ALA A 50 31.69 26.13 -68.59
CA ALA A 50 30.44 25.50 -68.18
C ALA A 50 30.38 23.99 -68.47
N THR A 51 31.24 23.45 -69.34
CA THR A 51 31.34 21.99 -69.51
C THR A 51 31.92 21.30 -68.26
N GLY A 52 32.63 22.05 -67.41
CA GLY A 52 33.36 21.52 -66.25
C GLY A 52 34.60 20.71 -66.62
N MET A 53 34.99 20.66 -67.90
CA MET A 53 36.14 19.89 -68.37
C MET A 53 37.45 20.63 -68.12
N PHE A 54 37.45 21.96 -68.18
CA PHE A 54 38.65 22.77 -67.99
C PHE A 54 38.68 23.44 -66.63
N THR A 55 39.84 23.39 -66.00
CA THR A 55 40.11 24.15 -64.77
C THR A 55 40.39 25.63 -65.06
N GLN A 56 40.83 25.94 -66.27
CA GLN A 56 41.15 27.29 -66.71
C GLN A 56 40.98 27.43 -68.22
N VAL A 57 40.27 28.47 -68.66
CA VAL A 57 40.11 28.86 -70.07
C VAL A 57 40.43 30.34 -70.17
N ASP A 58 41.56 30.70 -70.77
CA ASP A 58 42.01 32.10 -70.86
C ASP A 58 41.77 32.69 -72.25
N LEU A 59 41.35 33.96 -72.32
CA LEU A 59 41.21 34.70 -73.57
C LEU A 59 42.51 35.44 -73.90
N ILE A 60 43.02 35.24 -75.11
CA ILE A 60 44.18 35.96 -75.65
C ILE A 60 43.75 36.68 -76.93
N ASP A 61 43.64 38.00 -76.87
CA ASP A 61 43.34 38.85 -78.03
C ASP A 61 44.57 38.84 -78.98
N VAL A 62 44.33 38.46 -80.24
CA VAL A 62 45.32 38.44 -81.31
C VAL A 62 44.93 39.32 -82.50
N THR A 63 44.05 40.31 -82.27
CA THR A 63 43.68 41.35 -83.26
C THR A 63 44.84 42.31 -83.55
N PRO A 64 44.82 43.10 -84.64
CA PRO A 64 45.93 43.97 -85.02
C PRO A 64 46.18 45.11 -84.02
N PHE A 65 45.25 45.33 -83.10
CA PHE A 65 45.26 46.40 -82.11
C PHE A 65 46.06 46.07 -80.85
N VAL A 66 46.34 44.79 -80.59
CA VAL A 66 47.17 44.39 -79.44
C VAL A 66 48.62 44.82 -79.65
N PRO A 67 49.40 45.15 -78.60
CA PRO A 67 50.77 45.63 -78.76
C PRO A 67 51.72 44.58 -79.34
N SER A 68 51.55 43.30 -78.99
CA SER A 68 52.37 42.17 -79.45
C SER A 68 51.58 40.85 -79.38
N LEU A 69 51.96 39.88 -80.21
CA LEU A 69 51.47 38.50 -80.12
C LEU A 69 52.00 37.79 -78.84
N PRO A 70 51.35 36.71 -78.37
CA PRO A 70 51.90 35.87 -77.31
C PRO A 70 53.24 35.25 -77.71
N THR A 71 54.03 34.81 -76.72
CA THR A 71 55.27 34.06 -76.96
C THR A 71 55.04 32.56 -76.90
N LEU A 72 55.96 31.77 -77.45
CA LEU A 72 55.89 30.30 -77.36
C LEU A 72 55.84 29.80 -75.92
N ALA A 73 56.67 30.39 -75.04
CA ALA A 73 56.65 30.09 -73.61
C ALA A 73 55.32 30.47 -72.91
N THR A 74 54.52 31.35 -73.53
CA THR A 74 53.15 31.63 -73.05
C THR A 74 52.22 30.49 -73.44
N LEU A 75 52.27 30.02 -74.69
CA LEU A 75 51.41 28.94 -75.16
C LEU A 75 51.72 27.60 -74.48
N GLN A 76 52.99 27.36 -74.13
CA GLN A 76 53.45 26.16 -73.41
C GLN A 76 52.92 26.02 -71.97
N GLN A 77 52.20 27.02 -71.45
CA GLN A 77 51.52 26.91 -70.16
C GLN A 77 50.14 26.27 -70.26
N TYR A 78 49.65 26.06 -71.49
CA TYR A 78 48.35 25.47 -71.79
C TYR A 78 48.54 24.11 -72.45
N ASP A 79 47.60 23.20 -72.20
CA ASP A 79 47.58 21.86 -72.79
C ASP A 79 47.19 21.91 -74.28
N ALA A 80 46.26 22.81 -74.61
CA ALA A 80 45.85 23.06 -75.99
C ALA A 80 45.36 24.50 -76.18
N VAL A 81 45.29 24.94 -77.44
CA VAL A 81 44.78 26.25 -77.81
C VAL A 81 43.70 26.17 -78.88
N LEU A 82 42.65 26.99 -78.78
CA LEU A 82 41.65 27.20 -79.83
C LEU A 82 41.94 28.53 -80.51
N THR A 83 41.88 28.58 -81.84
CA THR A 83 42.03 29.83 -82.61
C THR A 83 40.96 30.00 -83.68
N TRP A 84 40.43 31.23 -83.78
CA TRP A 84 39.47 31.67 -84.81
C TRP A 84 39.55 33.17 -85.05
N SER A 85 38.98 33.63 -86.18
CA SER A 85 39.00 35.03 -86.60
C SER A 85 37.66 35.47 -87.21
N ASP A 86 37.23 36.68 -86.92
CA ASP A 86 36.24 37.44 -87.74
C ASP A 86 36.81 38.83 -88.13
N TYR A 87 37.92 39.22 -87.49
CA TYR A 87 38.81 40.32 -87.87
C TYR A 87 40.22 39.79 -88.20
N CYS A 88 41.05 40.63 -88.83
CA CYS A 88 42.41 40.23 -89.18
C CYS A 88 43.23 39.83 -87.93
N TYR A 89 44.06 38.80 -88.04
CA TYR A 89 45.11 38.55 -87.05
C TYR A 89 46.19 39.63 -87.10
N LYS A 90 46.84 39.91 -85.96
CA LYS A 90 48.09 40.65 -85.93
C LYS A 90 49.19 39.79 -86.53
N ASN A 91 49.77 40.22 -87.66
CA ASN A 91 50.83 39.52 -88.39
C ASN A 91 50.54 38.00 -88.54
N PRO A 92 49.61 37.60 -89.43
CA PRO A 92 49.15 36.22 -89.49
C PRO A 92 50.26 35.18 -89.74
N ALA A 93 51.32 35.55 -90.46
CA ALA A 93 52.48 34.68 -90.67
C ALA A 93 53.29 34.45 -89.39
N ASP A 94 53.46 35.47 -88.55
CA ASP A 94 54.16 35.34 -87.26
C ASP A 94 53.35 34.46 -86.30
N LEU A 95 52.01 34.63 -86.27
CA LEU A 95 51.12 33.81 -85.45
C LEU A 95 51.07 32.36 -85.92
N GLY A 96 51.00 32.10 -87.22
CA GLY A 96 51.03 30.75 -87.76
C GLY A 96 52.37 30.04 -87.54
N ASN A 97 53.50 30.77 -87.65
CA ASN A 97 54.81 30.24 -87.26
C ASN A 97 54.86 29.87 -85.78
N LEU A 98 54.34 30.72 -84.90
CA LEU A 98 54.28 30.47 -83.46
C LEU A 98 53.45 29.23 -83.11
N LEU A 99 52.28 29.06 -83.74
CA LEU A 99 51.43 27.89 -83.53
C LEU A 99 52.10 26.61 -84.04
N ALA A 100 52.79 26.68 -85.19
CA ALA A 100 53.56 25.55 -85.70
C ALA A 100 54.68 25.14 -84.72
N ASP A 101 55.43 26.11 -84.19
CA ASP A 101 56.47 25.86 -83.18
C ASP A 101 55.91 25.27 -81.87
N TYR A 102 54.66 25.59 -81.54
CA TYR A 102 53.95 25.03 -80.39
C TYR A 102 53.54 23.58 -80.62
N VAL A 103 52.96 23.25 -81.77
CA VAL A 103 52.63 21.86 -82.16
C VAL A 103 53.90 21.02 -82.29
N ASP A 104 54.99 21.58 -82.81
CA ASP A 104 56.28 20.90 -82.93
C ASP A 104 56.85 20.45 -81.57
N GLN A 105 56.40 21.07 -80.47
CA GLN A 105 56.78 20.73 -79.10
C GLN A 105 55.73 19.89 -78.37
N GLY A 106 54.76 19.33 -79.11
CA GLY A 106 53.70 18.47 -78.56
C GLY A 106 52.45 19.21 -78.10
N GLY A 107 52.36 20.52 -78.32
CA GLY A 107 51.17 21.31 -77.99
C GLY A 107 49.98 21.00 -78.91
N GLY A 108 48.77 21.07 -78.36
CA GLY A 108 47.53 20.84 -79.12
C GLY A 108 46.96 22.12 -79.73
N VAL A 109 46.54 22.08 -81.00
CA VAL A 109 45.86 23.24 -81.63
C VAL A 109 44.54 22.83 -82.27
N VAL A 110 43.47 23.53 -81.87
CA VAL A 110 42.18 23.49 -82.53
C VAL A 110 42.03 24.75 -83.37
N GLN A 111 41.83 24.59 -84.67
CA GLN A 111 41.67 25.68 -85.64
C GLN A 111 40.23 25.68 -86.15
N ALA A 112 39.51 26.77 -85.90
CA ALA A 112 38.13 26.91 -86.35
C ALA A 112 38.00 27.70 -87.66
N ILE A 113 36.76 27.87 -88.15
CA ILE A 113 36.48 28.53 -89.42
C ILE A 113 37.04 29.97 -89.45
N PHE A 114 37.33 30.46 -90.67
CA PHE A 114 38.08 31.68 -91.00
C PHE A 114 39.57 31.63 -90.69
N ALA A 115 40.02 30.90 -89.66
CA ALA A 115 41.44 30.76 -89.37
C ALA A 115 42.18 29.86 -90.36
N PHE A 116 41.50 28.93 -91.03
CA PHE A 116 42.03 28.16 -92.17
C PHE A 116 41.60 28.72 -93.55
N HIS A 117 40.96 29.89 -93.57
CA HIS A 117 40.52 30.53 -94.82
C HIS A 117 41.64 31.32 -95.46
N ASN A 118 41.87 31.12 -96.76
CA ASN A 118 42.89 31.88 -97.49
C ASN A 118 42.38 33.30 -97.82
N TYR A 119 42.41 34.19 -96.83
CA TYR A 119 42.37 35.64 -96.98
C TYR A 119 43.78 36.19 -96.75
N PRO A 120 44.60 36.35 -97.81
CA PRO A 120 46.02 36.62 -97.67
C PRO A 120 46.30 37.80 -96.74
N GLY A 121 47.09 37.56 -95.69
CA GLY A 121 47.55 38.58 -94.77
C GLY A 121 46.50 39.17 -93.82
N CYS A 122 45.33 38.54 -93.64
CA CYS A 122 44.31 39.02 -92.70
C CYS A 122 43.66 37.92 -91.85
N LEU A 123 42.66 37.19 -92.37
CA LEU A 123 41.81 36.30 -91.54
C LEU A 123 42.41 34.91 -91.32
N GLY A 124 43.11 34.37 -92.32
CA GLY A 124 43.75 33.05 -92.21
C GLY A 124 45.11 33.11 -91.54
N LEU A 125 45.48 32.02 -90.87
CA LEU A 125 46.86 31.77 -90.45
C LEU A 125 47.76 31.58 -91.69
N ASP A 126 48.96 32.14 -91.64
CA ASP A 126 49.94 32.14 -92.75
C ASP A 126 51.30 31.63 -92.21
N GLY A 127 52.34 31.64 -93.03
CA GLY A 127 53.66 31.13 -92.68
C GLY A 127 53.68 29.60 -92.65
N ARG A 128 54.43 29.03 -91.69
CA ARG A 128 54.60 27.58 -91.55
C ARG A 128 53.27 26.84 -91.41
N TRP A 129 52.26 27.46 -90.81
CA TRP A 129 50.96 26.82 -90.63
C TRP A 129 50.35 26.38 -91.97
N GLU A 130 50.42 27.24 -93.00
CA GLU A 130 49.92 26.94 -94.34
C GLU A 130 50.93 26.11 -95.17
N THR A 131 52.23 26.37 -95.04
CA THR A 131 53.25 25.76 -95.92
C THR A 131 53.75 24.39 -95.49
N ASP A 132 53.70 24.08 -94.20
CA ASP A 132 54.40 22.92 -93.61
C ASP A 132 53.44 21.81 -93.16
N GLY A 133 52.15 21.89 -93.52
CA GLY A 133 51.19 20.79 -93.35
C GLY A 133 50.42 20.77 -92.02
N TYR A 134 50.22 21.92 -91.37
CA TYR A 134 49.47 22.03 -90.12
C TYR A 134 47.97 22.30 -90.31
N LEU A 135 47.51 22.50 -91.55
CA LEU A 135 46.10 22.66 -91.84
C LEU A 135 45.41 21.31 -91.85
N ALA A 136 44.36 21.12 -91.04
CA ALA A 136 43.47 19.95 -91.15
C ALA A 136 42.55 20.05 -92.39
N PHE A 137 42.27 21.28 -92.84
CA PHE A 137 41.42 21.58 -93.98
C PHE A 137 42.12 22.51 -94.97
N ALA A 138 42.11 22.15 -96.25
CA ALA A 138 42.48 23.02 -97.36
C ALA A 138 41.20 23.50 -98.07
N GLU A 139 41.07 24.79 -98.33
CA GLU A 139 39.82 25.35 -98.89
C GLU A 139 39.73 25.39 -100.43
N GLY A 140 38.49 25.28 -100.94
CA GLY A 140 38.05 25.67 -102.30
C GLY A 140 37.16 26.93 -102.30
N PRO A 141 36.72 27.48 -103.47
CA PRO A 141 36.09 28.81 -103.55
C PRO A 141 34.71 28.91 -102.85
N VAL A 142 34.52 30.07 -102.20
CA VAL A 142 33.46 30.47 -101.23
C VAL A 142 32.04 29.95 -101.50
N ALA A 143 31.39 29.42 -100.45
CA ALA A 143 29.93 29.27 -100.38
C ALA A 143 29.44 29.46 -98.94
N SER A 144 28.73 30.57 -98.67
CA SER A 144 28.04 30.80 -97.39
C SER A 144 26.74 29.99 -97.32
N GLY A 145 26.65 29.08 -96.35
CA GLY A 145 25.54 28.15 -96.17
C GLY A 145 24.41 28.73 -95.32
N GLY A 146 23.51 29.53 -95.92
CA GLY A 146 22.31 30.07 -95.25
C GLY A 146 21.20 29.04 -94.99
N THR A 147 21.55 27.86 -94.47
CA THR A 147 20.63 26.75 -94.18
C THR A 147 21.06 26.03 -92.92
N LEU A 148 20.10 25.61 -92.10
CA LEU A 148 20.34 24.83 -90.89
C LEU A 148 21.07 23.50 -91.22
N LEU A 149 22.23 23.28 -90.63
CA LEU A 149 22.99 22.04 -90.76
C LEU A 149 23.22 21.41 -89.39
N THR A 150 23.14 20.08 -89.33
CA THR A 150 23.46 19.29 -88.14
C THR A 150 24.71 18.45 -88.35
N LEU A 151 25.38 18.07 -87.25
CA LEU A 151 26.47 17.10 -87.27
C LEU A 151 25.98 15.71 -87.64
N VAL A 152 26.78 15.00 -88.45
CA VAL A 152 26.69 13.57 -88.71
C VAL A 152 28.03 12.95 -88.34
N ALA A 153 28.02 11.98 -87.43
CA ALA A 153 29.22 11.31 -86.95
C ALA A 153 29.72 10.30 -87.99
N ASP A 154 30.96 10.46 -88.47
CA ASP A 154 31.63 9.46 -89.32
C ASP A 154 32.36 8.43 -88.46
N LEU A 155 32.95 8.86 -87.35
CA LEU A 155 33.61 8.02 -86.36
C LEU A 155 32.98 8.26 -84.98
N PRO A 156 31.79 7.68 -84.68
CA PRO A 156 31.04 7.99 -83.46
C PRO A 156 31.79 7.64 -82.16
N ALA A 157 32.67 6.64 -82.19
CA ALA A 157 33.51 6.25 -81.06
C ALA A 157 34.77 7.15 -80.90
N HIS A 158 35.06 8.02 -81.86
CA HIS A 158 36.24 8.89 -81.78
C HIS A 158 36.11 9.84 -80.58
N PRO A 159 37.15 10.04 -79.75
CA PRO A 159 37.03 10.78 -78.50
C PRO A 159 36.48 12.21 -78.65
N ILE A 160 36.75 12.86 -79.78
CA ILE A 160 36.19 14.19 -80.10
C ILE A 160 34.65 14.21 -80.07
N LEU A 161 33.98 13.10 -80.40
CA LEU A 161 32.52 12.99 -80.37
C LEU A 161 31.97 12.44 -79.05
N SER A 162 32.82 12.21 -78.04
CA SER A 162 32.42 11.62 -76.76
C SER A 162 31.33 12.44 -76.05
N GLY A 163 30.14 11.85 -75.99
CA GLY A 163 28.93 12.47 -75.42
C GLY A 163 28.41 13.69 -76.17
N VAL A 164 28.80 13.87 -77.44
CA VAL A 164 28.17 14.81 -78.36
C VAL A 164 26.97 14.09 -78.99
N ALA A 165 25.79 14.27 -78.41
CA ALA A 165 24.56 13.61 -78.87
C ALA A 165 23.90 14.38 -80.01
N SER A 166 23.99 15.72 -79.99
CA SER A 166 23.43 16.57 -81.03
C SER A 166 24.24 17.86 -81.21
N PHE A 167 24.41 18.30 -82.45
CA PHE A 167 24.99 19.62 -82.74
C PHE A 167 24.27 20.24 -83.93
N ASN A 168 23.84 21.49 -83.76
CA ASN A 168 23.09 22.25 -84.75
C ASN A 168 23.76 23.59 -85.01
N GLY A 169 24.22 23.82 -86.24
CA GLY A 169 24.96 25.02 -86.67
C GLY A 169 24.13 26.31 -86.74
N GLY A 170 22.83 26.28 -86.46
CA GLY A 170 21.95 27.45 -86.53
C GLY A 170 21.67 27.90 -87.96
N SER A 171 20.91 28.99 -88.14
CA SER A 171 20.53 29.45 -89.49
C SER A 171 21.72 29.93 -90.34
N ALA A 172 22.83 30.33 -89.70
CA ALA A 172 24.05 30.72 -90.38
C ALA A 172 24.94 29.52 -90.74
N SER A 173 24.94 28.46 -89.91
CA SER A 173 25.68 27.19 -90.09
C SER A 173 26.99 27.39 -90.84
N TYR A 174 27.88 28.22 -90.29
CA TYR A 174 29.13 28.56 -90.94
C TYR A 174 29.91 27.29 -91.30
N ASN A 175 30.04 27.04 -92.60
CA ASN A 175 30.74 25.87 -93.14
C ASN A 175 31.35 26.22 -94.50
N PHE A 176 32.67 26.07 -94.62
CA PHE A 176 33.34 26.22 -95.90
C PHE A 176 33.30 24.92 -96.71
N PRO A 177 33.35 24.97 -98.05
CA PRO A 177 33.59 23.81 -98.89
C PRO A 177 35.07 23.37 -98.76
N ALA A 178 35.47 23.05 -97.54
CA ALA A 178 36.79 22.57 -97.18
C ALA A 178 37.00 21.13 -97.67
N VAL A 179 38.23 20.82 -98.04
CA VAL A 179 38.70 19.48 -98.36
C VAL A 179 39.70 19.08 -97.28
N LEU A 180 39.67 17.82 -96.85
CA LEU A 180 40.65 17.29 -95.90
C LEU A 180 42.04 17.34 -96.53
N THR A 181 43.01 17.82 -95.77
CA THR A 181 44.42 17.71 -96.14
C THR A 181 44.92 16.26 -95.98
N PRO A 182 45.98 15.86 -96.70
CA PRO A 182 46.55 14.51 -96.55
C PRO A 182 46.95 14.23 -95.10
N GLY A 183 46.51 13.08 -94.57
CA GLY A 183 46.78 12.66 -93.18
C GLY A 183 45.68 13.03 -92.19
N THR A 184 44.74 13.89 -92.56
CA THR A 184 43.61 14.26 -91.70
C THR A 184 42.51 13.20 -91.74
N VAL A 185 42.14 12.69 -90.56
CA VAL A 185 41.01 11.78 -90.35
C VAL A 185 39.72 12.58 -90.25
N LEU A 186 38.72 12.23 -91.06
CA LEU A 186 37.38 12.81 -90.95
C LEU A 186 36.64 12.17 -89.78
N VAL A 187 36.34 12.97 -88.76
CA VAL A 187 35.64 12.51 -87.56
C VAL A 187 34.13 12.72 -87.68
N ALA A 188 33.72 13.85 -88.25
CA ALA A 188 32.33 14.17 -88.51
C ALA A 188 32.18 15.11 -89.70
N HIS A 189 31.02 15.04 -90.37
CA HIS A 189 30.62 15.94 -91.43
C HIS A 189 29.28 16.62 -91.12
N TRP A 190 29.03 17.76 -91.77
CA TRP A 190 27.73 18.41 -91.78
C TRP A 190 26.74 17.59 -92.60
N SER A 191 25.46 17.61 -92.24
CA SER A 191 24.35 16.95 -92.96
C SER A 191 24.26 17.22 -94.48
N ASN A 192 24.95 18.23 -95.02
CA ASN A 192 25.10 18.48 -96.45
C ASN A 192 26.31 17.78 -97.11
N GLY A 193 27.02 16.91 -96.38
CA GLY A 193 28.18 16.15 -96.84
C GLY A 193 29.53 16.86 -96.67
N ARG A 194 29.58 18.09 -96.15
CA ARG A 194 30.86 18.84 -96.01
C ARG A 194 31.58 18.48 -94.72
N PRO A 195 32.93 18.41 -94.69
CA PRO A 195 33.67 18.16 -93.45
C PRO A 195 33.31 19.14 -92.35
N LEU A 196 33.14 18.65 -91.13
CA LEU A 196 32.89 19.44 -89.92
C LEU A 196 34.06 19.32 -88.95
N VAL A 197 34.51 18.09 -88.64
CA VAL A 197 35.64 17.83 -87.74
C VAL A 197 36.70 17.00 -88.44
N GLY A 198 37.91 17.52 -88.52
CA GLY A 198 39.08 16.81 -89.01
C GLY A 198 40.13 16.69 -87.90
N ALA A 199 40.65 15.49 -87.67
CA ALA A 199 41.69 15.22 -86.69
C ALA A 199 43.00 14.86 -87.42
N LEU A 200 44.08 15.57 -87.12
CA LEU A 200 45.38 15.43 -87.77
C LEU A 200 46.47 15.36 -86.70
N ASN A 201 47.36 14.38 -86.81
CA ASN A 201 48.56 14.35 -85.98
C ASN A 201 49.61 15.28 -86.60
N GLY A 202 50.08 16.24 -85.82
CA GLY A 202 51.12 17.18 -86.22
C GLY A 202 52.43 16.47 -86.54
N PRO A 203 53.28 17.02 -87.43
CA PRO A 203 54.48 16.35 -87.94
C PRO A 203 55.48 15.87 -86.86
N ALA A 204 55.49 16.51 -85.68
CA ALA A 204 56.35 16.17 -84.55
C ALA A 204 55.57 15.74 -83.28
N GLY A 205 54.27 15.43 -83.40
CA GLY A 205 53.52 14.69 -82.36
C GLY A 205 52.42 15.46 -81.60
N GLY A 206 52.27 16.77 -81.76
CA GLY A 206 51.12 17.52 -81.20
C GLY A 206 49.83 17.31 -82.00
N GLY A 207 48.67 17.25 -81.35
CA GLY A 207 47.39 17.04 -82.03
C GLY A 207 46.84 18.32 -82.67
N ILE A 208 46.30 18.20 -83.88
CA ILE A 208 45.66 19.29 -84.62
C ILE A 208 44.22 18.91 -84.92
N VAL A 209 43.27 19.78 -84.57
CA VAL A 209 41.85 19.60 -84.93
C VAL A 209 41.36 20.77 -85.78
N GLY A 210 40.83 20.47 -86.95
CA GLY A 210 40.06 21.41 -87.75
C GLY A 210 38.58 21.37 -87.37
N LEU A 211 38.02 22.52 -86.99
CA LEU A 211 36.57 22.69 -86.77
C LEU A 211 35.99 23.61 -87.85
N ASN A 212 35.29 23.04 -88.82
CA ASN A 212 34.63 23.81 -89.88
C ASN A 212 33.26 24.35 -89.41
N MET A 213 33.34 25.12 -88.33
CA MET A 213 32.24 25.85 -87.70
C MET A 213 32.77 27.13 -87.04
N PHE A 214 31.90 28.11 -86.83
CA PHE A 214 32.24 29.33 -86.10
C PHE A 214 32.00 29.12 -84.60
N PRO A 215 32.99 29.32 -83.72
CA PRO A 215 32.88 28.94 -82.31
C PRO A 215 31.83 29.68 -81.47
N PRO A 216 31.60 31.00 -81.63
CA PRO A 216 30.54 31.70 -80.89
C PRO A 216 29.14 31.12 -81.18
N SER A 217 28.29 31.09 -80.16
CA SER A 217 26.99 30.42 -80.18
C SER A 217 25.80 31.37 -80.39
N SER A 218 24.59 30.82 -80.42
CA SER A 218 23.34 31.57 -80.48
C SER A 218 23.13 32.56 -79.32
N ASP A 219 23.83 32.41 -78.19
CA ASP A 219 23.80 33.36 -77.07
C ASP A 219 24.56 34.65 -77.39
N ALA A 220 25.60 34.57 -78.23
CA ALA A 220 26.31 35.74 -78.77
C ALA A 220 25.55 36.38 -79.95
N ALA A 221 25.01 35.55 -80.86
CA ALA A 221 24.13 36.00 -81.94
C ALA A 221 23.20 34.88 -82.40
N SER A 222 21.88 35.11 -82.40
CA SER A 222 20.85 34.09 -82.59
C SER A 222 20.90 33.28 -83.90
N VAL A 223 21.67 33.71 -84.89
CA VAL A 223 21.85 32.99 -86.15
C VAL A 223 22.89 31.87 -86.07
N LEU A 224 23.75 31.88 -85.05
CA LEU A 224 24.84 30.93 -84.82
C LEU A 224 24.33 29.61 -84.23
N TRP A 225 25.25 28.68 -83.96
CA TRP A 225 24.91 27.33 -83.49
C TRP A 225 24.12 27.36 -82.18
N ASP A 226 23.12 26.48 -82.08
CA ASP A 226 22.14 26.49 -80.99
C ASP A 226 22.81 26.10 -79.67
N SER A 227 22.85 27.05 -78.73
CA SER A 227 23.50 26.92 -77.43
C SER A 227 22.92 25.82 -76.54
N SER A 228 21.74 25.29 -76.87
CA SER A 228 21.14 24.13 -76.20
C SER A 228 21.66 22.77 -76.71
N THR A 229 22.44 22.77 -77.78
CA THR A 229 23.09 21.57 -78.34
C THR A 229 24.54 21.43 -77.87
N ASP A 230 25.17 20.29 -78.15
CA ASP A 230 26.47 19.88 -77.58
C ASP A 230 27.69 20.57 -78.24
N GLY A 231 27.51 21.74 -78.85
CA GLY A 231 28.60 22.47 -79.52
C GLY A 231 29.76 22.83 -78.59
N ALA A 232 29.46 23.20 -77.35
CA ALA A 232 30.49 23.47 -76.33
C ALA A 232 31.30 22.21 -75.98
N ARG A 233 30.62 21.06 -75.87
CA ARG A 233 31.24 19.76 -75.60
C ARG A 233 32.07 19.27 -76.79
N LEU A 234 31.61 19.49 -78.01
CA LEU A 234 32.36 19.19 -79.23
C LEU A 234 33.68 19.97 -79.29
N ILE A 235 33.64 21.29 -79.01
CA ILE A 235 34.85 22.13 -78.97
C ILE A 235 35.77 21.71 -77.82
N ALA A 236 35.20 21.38 -76.65
CA ALA A 236 35.96 20.91 -75.50
C ALA A 236 36.69 19.59 -75.79
N ASN A 237 35.99 18.58 -76.31
CA ASN A 237 36.59 17.31 -76.66
C ASN A 237 37.67 17.45 -77.74
N ALA A 238 37.47 18.36 -78.71
CA ALA A 238 38.49 18.68 -79.71
C ALA A 238 39.77 19.22 -79.07
N LEU A 239 39.65 20.12 -78.08
CA LEU A 239 40.79 20.65 -77.32
C LEU A 239 41.50 19.56 -76.51
N LEU A 240 40.75 18.66 -75.85
CA LEU A 240 41.32 17.56 -75.07
C LEU A 240 42.05 16.53 -75.94
N TRP A 241 41.48 16.20 -77.09
CA TRP A 241 42.13 15.31 -78.05
C TRP A 241 43.38 15.96 -78.64
N ALA A 242 43.31 17.24 -79.02
CA ALA A 242 44.46 17.96 -79.55
C ALA A 242 45.62 18.02 -78.54
N GLY A 243 45.33 18.21 -77.25
CA GLY A 243 46.32 18.23 -76.16
C GLY A 243 46.84 16.84 -75.74
N GLY A 244 46.43 15.75 -76.41
CA GLY A 244 46.88 14.39 -76.09
C GLY A 244 46.29 13.80 -74.81
N LEU A 245 45.18 14.37 -74.32
CA LEU A 245 44.53 14.01 -73.04
C LEU A 245 43.29 13.12 -73.21
N ALA A 246 42.92 12.79 -74.45
CA ALA A 246 41.89 11.80 -74.73
C ALA A 246 42.55 10.43 -74.96
N ALA A 247 42.32 9.46 -74.06
CA ALA A 247 42.83 8.10 -74.20
C ALA A 247 42.33 7.46 -75.52
N GLU A 248 43.24 6.82 -76.28
CA GLU A 248 42.85 5.93 -77.37
C GLU A 248 42.23 4.65 -76.79
N ASP A 249 41.13 4.19 -77.37
CA ASP A 249 40.46 2.94 -77.04
C ASP A 249 41.15 1.77 -77.75
N ALA A 250 41.73 0.85 -76.96
CA ALA A 250 42.46 -0.31 -77.45
C ALA A 250 41.55 -1.53 -77.75
N CYS A 251 40.26 -1.47 -77.42
CA CYS A 251 39.22 -2.45 -77.79
C CYS A 251 38.05 -1.79 -78.54
N PRO A 252 38.29 -1.19 -79.72
CA PRO A 252 37.32 -0.35 -80.42
C PRO A 252 36.01 -1.05 -80.86
N ASP A 253 35.96 -2.39 -80.81
CA ASP A 253 34.78 -3.20 -81.14
C ASP A 253 34.07 -3.79 -79.90
N ASP A 254 34.56 -3.49 -78.67
CA ASP A 254 33.97 -3.94 -77.41
C ASP A 254 33.33 -2.73 -76.68
N PRO A 255 31.99 -2.63 -76.63
CA PRO A 255 31.33 -1.49 -76.00
C PRO A 255 31.46 -1.45 -74.47
N GLU A 256 31.92 -2.53 -73.83
CA GLU A 256 32.05 -2.63 -72.36
C GLU A 256 33.49 -2.53 -71.87
N LYS A 257 34.49 -2.60 -72.77
CA LYS A 257 35.91 -2.49 -72.43
C LYS A 257 36.66 -1.55 -73.36
N THR A 258 37.51 -0.69 -72.78
CA THR A 258 38.40 0.19 -73.53
C THR A 258 39.86 -0.31 -73.60
N GLU A 259 40.15 -1.42 -72.92
CA GLU A 259 41.47 -2.09 -72.87
C GLU A 259 41.28 -3.62 -72.84
N PRO A 260 42.16 -4.43 -73.46
CA PRO A 260 41.95 -5.88 -73.62
C PRO A 260 41.84 -6.69 -72.33
N GLY A 261 42.30 -6.18 -71.18
CA GLY A 261 42.28 -6.96 -69.94
C GLY A 261 43.06 -8.28 -70.05
N VAL A 262 42.76 -9.24 -69.16
CA VAL A 262 43.43 -10.56 -69.10
C VAL A 262 42.70 -11.58 -69.96
N CYS A 263 41.37 -11.51 -70.01
CA CYS A 263 40.49 -12.34 -70.83
C CYS A 263 40.38 -11.89 -72.30
N GLY A 264 40.97 -10.75 -72.68
CA GLY A 264 40.87 -10.17 -74.02
C GLY A 264 39.66 -9.24 -74.21
N CYS A 265 39.56 -8.63 -75.41
CA CYS A 265 38.38 -7.87 -75.80
C CYS A 265 37.21 -8.84 -76.10
N GLY A 266 36.00 -8.50 -75.63
CA GLY A 266 34.74 -9.22 -75.86
C GLY A 266 34.35 -10.25 -74.79
N VAL A 267 35.17 -10.43 -73.75
CA VAL A 267 34.92 -11.38 -72.63
C VAL A 267 35.23 -10.66 -71.33
N ALA A 268 34.27 -10.49 -70.42
CA ALA A 268 34.45 -9.75 -69.17
C ALA A 268 35.61 -10.31 -68.32
N ASP A 269 36.45 -9.45 -67.73
CA ASP A 269 37.41 -9.85 -66.69
C ASP A 269 36.67 -9.93 -65.35
N THR A 270 35.65 -10.78 -65.31
CA THR A 270 34.87 -11.05 -64.11
C THR A 270 35.46 -12.29 -63.45
N ASP A 271 35.50 -12.21 -62.13
CA ASP A 271 35.78 -13.30 -61.20
C ASP A 271 34.49 -13.41 -60.40
N ALA A 272 33.59 -14.27 -60.87
CA ALA A 272 32.19 -14.29 -60.46
C ALA A 272 31.98 -14.85 -59.05
N ASP A 273 32.89 -15.69 -58.57
CA ASP A 273 32.87 -16.23 -57.21
C ASP A 273 33.90 -15.59 -56.27
N GLY A 274 34.90 -14.89 -56.80
CA GLY A 274 35.85 -14.08 -56.04
C GLY A 274 37.07 -14.84 -55.54
N ASP A 275 37.43 -15.97 -56.15
CA ASP A 275 38.59 -16.79 -55.73
C ASP A 275 39.95 -16.27 -56.22
N GLY A 276 39.93 -15.27 -57.10
CA GLY A 276 41.11 -14.67 -57.71
C GLY A 276 41.43 -15.21 -59.11
N THR A 277 40.66 -16.16 -59.62
CA THR A 277 40.73 -16.68 -61.00
C THR A 277 39.58 -16.08 -61.80
N LEU A 278 39.90 -15.47 -62.94
CA LEU A 278 38.87 -14.89 -63.80
C LEU A 278 38.08 -16.01 -64.49
N ASP A 279 36.77 -15.84 -64.67
CA ASP A 279 35.84 -16.81 -65.27
C ASP A 279 36.36 -17.41 -66.58
N CYS A 280 37.10 -16.62 -67.38
CA CYS A 280 37.65 -17.08 -68.65
C CYS A 280 38.81 -18.09 -68.53
N PHE A 281 39.35 -18.27 -67.33
CA PHE A 281 40.36 -19.24 -66.94
C PHE A 281 39.88 -20.16 -65.80
N ASP A 282 38.60 -20.09 -65.45
CA ASP A 282 37.98 -20.87 -64.38
C ASP A 282 36.99 -21.88 -64.96
N ALA A 283 37.24 -23.18 -64.75
CA ALA A 283 36.34 -24.25 -65.19
C ALA A 283 35.17 -24.46 -64.21
N CYS A 284 35.19 -23.77 -63.07
CA CYS A 284 34.24 -23.75 -61.99
C CYS A 284 33.91 -22.30 -61.60
N ASP A 285 33.56 -21.48 -62.61
CA ASP A 285 33.26 -20.03 -62.60
C ASP A 285 32.19 -19.52 -61.58
N VAL A 286 31.75 -20.34 -60.64
CA VAL A 286 30.79 -20.00 -59.57
C VAL A 286 31.10 -20.71 -58.25
N ASP A 287 32.25 -21.39 -58.13
CA ASP A 287 32.71 -22.13 -56.96
C ASP A 287 34.03 -21.54 -56.42
N PRO A 288 33.98 -20.66 -55.40
CA PRO A 288 35.14 -19.90 -54.96
C PRO A 288 36.24 -20.73 -54.27
N ASP A 289 36.01 -22.03 -54.07
CA ASP A 289 36.98 -22.94 -53.48
C ASP A 289 37.72 -23.78 -54.55
N LYS A 290 37.32 -23.71 -55.83
CA LYS A 290 37.90 -24.52 -56.91
C LYS A 290 37.95 -23.79 -58.24
N THR A 291 39.10 -23.92 -58.91
CA THR A 291 39.30 -23.46 -60.30
C THR A 291 39.14 -24.58 -61.35
N GLU A 292 39.04 -25.83 -60.90
CA GLU A 292 38.87 -27.03 -61.73
C GLU A 292 37.94 -28.04 -61.04
N PRO A 293 37.09 -28.79 -61.77
CA PRO A 293 36.00 -29.58 -61.19
C PRO A 293 36.41 -30.68 -60.18
N GLY A 294 37.65 -31.17 -60.19
CA GLY A 294 38.06 -32.25 -59.29
C GLY A 294 37.26 -33.56 -59.47
N ALA A 295 37.24 -34.41 -58.43
CA ALA A 295 36.55 -35.71 -58.46
C ALA A 295 35.03 -35.56 -58.19
N CYS A 296 34.67 -34.58 -57.37
CA CYS A 296 33.30 -34.26 -56.95
C CYS A 296 32.56 -33.29 -57.88
N GLY A 297 33.23 -32.68 -58.85
CA GLY A 297 32.70 -31.58 -59.65
C GLY A 297 32.86 -30.21 -58.96
N CYS A 298 32.45 -29.16 -59.68
CA CYS A 298 32.37 -27.79 -59.15
C CYS A 298 31.21 -27.66 -58.14
N GLY A 299 31.42 -26.88 -57.09
CA GLY A 299 30.48 -26.57 -56.01
C GLY A 299 30.43 -27.62 -54.88
N ILE A 300 31.26 -28.66 -54.95
CA ILE A 300 31.30 -29.76 -53.96
C ILE A 300 32.76 -30.08 -53.61
N SER A 301 33.15 -29.85 -52.35
CA SER A 301 34.52 -30.07 -51.87
C SER A 301 35.06 -31.48 -52.14
N ASP A 302 36.28 -31.60 -52.66
CA ASP A 302 37.03 -32.88 -52.76
C ASP A 302 37.73 -33.25 -51.45
N THR A 303 37.28 -32.69 -50.31
CA THR A 303 37.83 -33.06 -49.02
C THR A 303 37.55 -34.54 -48.76
N ASP A 304 38.61 -35.27 -48.43
CA ASP A 304 38.59 -36.60 -47.87
C ASP A 304 38.85 -36.41 -46.36
N SER A 305 37.77 -36.43 -45.57
CA SER A 305 37.78 -36.00 -44.16
C SER A 305 38.47 -37.01 -43.23
N ASP A 306 38.47 -38.29 -43.58
CA ASP A 306 39.06 -39.36 -42.79
C ASP A 306 40.35 -39.96 -43.40
N ALA A 307 40.73 -39.49 -44.58
CA ALA A 307 41.96 -39.81 -45.30
C ALA A 307 42.05 -41.27 -45.75
N ASP A 308 40.91 -41.88 -46.08
CA ASP A 308 40.81 -43.27 -46.53
C ASP A 308 41.06 -43.46 -48.04
N GLY A 309 41.08 -42.34 -48.77
CA GLY A 309 41.37 -42.25 -50.19
C GLY A 309 40.15 -41.97 -51.08
N GLU A 310 38.93 -41.93 -50.55
CA GLU A 310 37.73 -41.51 -51.27
C GLU A 310 37.24 -40.13 -50.77
N PRO A 311 37.06 -39.12 -51.64
CA PRO A 311 36.55 -37.82 -51.20
C PRO A 311 35.09 -37.95 -50.73
N ASN A 312 34.72 -37.14 -49.73
CA ASN A 312 33.44 -37.21 -49.01
C ASN A 312 32.19 -37.25 -49.91
N CYS A 313 32.26 -36.73 -51.14
CA CYS A 313 31.15 -36.69 -52.08
C CYS A 313 30.87 -38.04 -52.79
N LEU A 314 31.86 -38.94 -52.79
CA LEU A 314 31.80 -40.28 -53.36
C LEU A 314 31.90 -41.36 -52.28
N ASP A 315 32.28 -40.96 -51.07
CA ASP A 315 32.27 -41.79 -49.88
C ASP A 315 30.89 -41.78 -49.21
N SER A 316 30.30 -42.97 -49.02
CA SER A 316 29.04 -43.08 -48.28
C SER A 316 29.25 -43.14 -46.77
N CYS A 317 30.51 -43.16 -46.32
CA CYS A 317 30.98 -43.08 -44.95
C CYS A 317 32.09 -42.03 -44.75
N PRO A 318 31.86 -40.73 -45.05
CA PRO A 318 32.89 -39.68 -45.17
C PRO A 318 33.75 -39.34 -43.94
N SER A 319 33.65 -40.12 -42.87
CA SER A 319 34.31 -39.88 -41.59
C SER A 319 34.81 -41.17 -40.92
N ASP A 320 34.64 -42.31 -41.59
CA ASP A 320 35.09 -43.62 -41.16
C ASP A 320 36.16 -44.18 -42.10
N ALA A 321 37.43 -43.95 -41.75
CA ALA A 321 38.55 -44.45 -42.56
C ALA A 321 38.63 -45.98 -42.71
N GLY A 322 37.78 -46.72 -41.99
CA GLY A 322 37.65 -48.17 -42.12
C GLY A 322 36.62 -48.62 -43.16
N LYS A 323 35.75 -47.73 -43.68
CA LYS A 323 34.65 -48.08 -44.57
C LYS A 323 34.39 -46.95 -45.58
N THR A 324 34.26 -47.31 -46.86
CA THR A 324 33.76 -46.40 -47.91
C THR A 324 32.26 -46.55 -48.20
N ALA A 325 31.60 -47.47 -47.49
CA ALA A 325 30.17 -47.75 -47.61
C ALA A 325 29.59 -48.28 -46.29
N PRO A 326 28.33 -47.90 -45.94
CA PRO A 326 27.68 -48.34 -44.71
C PRO A 326 27.71 -49.86 -44.54
N GLY A 327 28.21 -50.33 -43.41
CA GLY A 327 28.14 -51.72 -42.99
C GLY A 327 26.75 -52.10 -42.47
N ALA A 328 26.65 -53.25 -41.78
CA ALA A 328 25.42 -53.58 -41.07
C ALA A 328 25.18 -52.58 -39.93
N CYS A 329 26.26 -52.15 -39.27
CA CYS A 329 26.31 -51.14 -38.23
C CYS A 329 26.46 -49.69 -38.74
N ASP A 330 26.20 -49.45 -40.04
CA ASP A 330 26.42 -48.15 -40.69
C ASP A 330 27.91 -47.73 -40.68
N CYS A 331 28.18 -46.45 -40.94
CA CYS A 331 29.51 -45.83 -40.93
C CYS A 331 29.96 -45.43 -39.51
N GLY A 332 31.26 -45.52 -39.24
CA GLY A 332 31.91 -45.09 -37.99
C GLY A 332 31.88 -46.13 -36.87
N VAL A 333 31.17 -47.25 -37.09
CA VAL A 333 31.00 -48.33 -36.11
C VAL A 333 31.45 -49.64 -36.74
N ALA A 334 32.42 -50.32 -36.14
CA ALA A 334 32.90 -51.60 -36.63
C ALA A 334 31.79 -52.66 -36.58
N ASP A 335 31.66 -53.48 -37.63
CA ASP A 335 30.75 -54.64 -37.65
C ASP A 335 31.37 -55.79 -36.84
N THR A 336 31.50 -55.60 -35.52
CA THR A 336 32.07 -56.56 -34.56
C THR A 336 30.95 -57.18 -33.72
N ASP A 337 31.19 -58.39 -33.24
CA ASP A 337 30.34 -59.13 -32.28
C ASP A 337 31.30 -59.55 -31.15
N SER A 338 31.28 -58.79 -30.07
CA SER A 338 32.31 -58.74 -29.03
C SER A 338 32.19 -59.87 -28.00
N ASP A 339 30.98 -60.35 -27.71
CA ASP A 339 30.73 -61.49 -26.82
C ASP A 339 30.39 -62.81 -27.53
N GLY A 340 30.15 -62.76 -28.84
CA GLY A 340 29.97 -63.92 -29.70
C GLY A 340 28.58 -64.54 -29.59
N ASP A 341 27.57 -63.78 -29.15
CA ASP A 341 26.19 -64.26 -29.02
C ASP A 341 25.43 -64.32 -30.37
N GLY A 342 26.02 -63.71 -31.41
CA GLY A 342 25.50 -63.68 -32.78
C GLY A 342 24.82 -62.37 -33.18
N THR A 343 24.75 -61.39 -32.27
CA THR A 343 24.31 -60.01 -32.54
C THR A 343 25.54 -59.12 -32.67
N LEU A 344 25.58 -58.26 -33.70
CA LEU A 344 26.68 -57.29 -33.82
C LEU A 344 26.55 -56.23 -32.73
N ASP A 345 27.66 -55.73 -32.18
CA ASP A 345 27.73 -54.75 -31.09
C ASP A 345 26.81 -53.53 -31.32
N CYS A 346 26.62 -53.10 -32.57
CA CYS A 346 25.74 -51.98 -32.91
C CYS A 346 24.23 -52.29 -32.81
N PHE A 347 23.87 -53.57 -32.82
CA PHE A 347 22.53 -54.08 -32.64
C PHE A 347 22.37 -54.82 -31.30
N ASP A 348 23.46 -54.90 -30.54
CA ASP A 348 23.51 -55.51 -29.23
C ASP A 348 23.65 -54.42 -28.18
N ALA A 349 22.55 -54.13 -27.47
CA ALA A 349 22.60 -53.15 -26.40
C ALA A 349 23.31 -53.68 -25.14
N CYS A 350 23.80 -54.91 -25.19
CA CYS A 350 24.57 -55.63 -24.19
C CYS A 350 25.79 -56.33 -24.82
N ASP A 351 26.52 -55.62 -25.68
CA ASP A 351 27.71 -56.01 -26.45
C ASP A 351 28.84 -56.81 -25.76
N ILE A 352 28.77 -57.05 -24.44
CA ILE A 352 29.73 -57.84 -23.68
C ILE A 352 29.08 -58.92 -22.79
N ASP A 353 27.74 -59.04 -22.80
CA ASP A 353 26.96 -59.99 -22.01
C ASP A 353 26.34 -61.07 -22.92
N PRO A 354 27.00 -62.23 -23.06
CA PRO A 354 26.59 -63.26 -24.02
C PRO A 354 25.24 -63.93 -23.71
N ASP A 355 24.61 -63.59 -22.58
CA ASP A 355 23.29 -64.10 -22.19
C ASP A 355 22.15 -63.11 -22.51
N LYS A 356 22.45 -61.87 -22.95
CA LYS A 356 21.45 -60.84 -23.28
C LYS A 356 21.87 -60.03 -24.52
N THR A 357 20.95 -59.88 -25.48
CA THR A 357 21.11 -58.93 -26.60
C THR A 357 20.51 -57.54 -26.31
N ALA A 358 19.90 -57.38 -25.12
CA ALA A 358 19.22 -56.16 -24.70
C ALA A 358 19.26 -56.04 -23.17
N PRO A 359 19.42 -54.82 -22.60
CA PRO A 359 19.61 -54.60 -21.17
C PRO A 359 18.54 -55.20 -20.26
N GLY A 360 17.32 -55.44 -20.76
CA GLY A 360 16.22 -55.82 -19.89
C GLY A 360 15.91 -54.71 -18.89
N ALA A 361 15.36 -55.06 -17.73
CA ALA A 361 15.13 -54.09 -16.67
C ALA A 361 16.46 -53.81 -15.93
N CYS A 362 17.15 -54.85 -15.47
CA CYS A 362 18.32 -54.75 -14.61
C CYS A 362 19.62 -54.37 -15.33
N GLY A 363 19.58 -54.10 -16.62
CA GLY A 363 20.77 -53.84 -17.41
C GLY A 363 21.49 -55.11 -17.86
N CYS A 364 22.60 -54.91 -18.56
CA CYS A 364 23.48 -55.98 -19.03
C CYS A 364 24.33 -56.53 -17.87
N GLY A 365 24.57 -57.84 -17.86
CA GLY A 365 25.37 -58.54 -16.86
C GLY A 365 24.63 -58.88 -15.55
N VAL A 366 23.36 -58.48 -15.42
CA VAL A 366 22.51 -58.75 -14.25
C VAL A 366 21.22 -59.42 -14.70
N ALA A 367 20.88 -60.58 -14.14
CA ALA A 367 19.65 -61.27 -14.50
C ALA A 367 18.41 -60.47 -14.07
N ASP A 368 17.37 -60.43 -14.91
CA ASP A 368 16.06 -59.85 -14.58
C ASP A 368 15.26 -60.83 -13.71
N THR A 369 15.76 -61.12 -12.51
CA THR A 369 15.06 -61.94 -11.52
C THR A 369 14.11 -61.10 -10.69
N ASP A 370 13.02 -61.71 -10.26
CA ASP A 370 11.99 -61.16 -9.38
C ASP A 370 11.72 -62.26 -8.34
N LEU A 371 12.35 -62.13 -7.17
CA LEU A 371 12.46 -63.18 -6.17
C LEU A 371 11.14 -63.39 -5.41
N ASP A 372 10.39 -62.34 -5.15
CA ASP A 372 9.13 -62.39 -4.41
C ASP A 372 7.86 -62.34 -5.28
N GLY A 373 8.02 -62.07 -6.58
CA GLY A 373 6.99 -62.20 -7.61
C GLY A 373 6.02 -61.03 -7.64
N ASP A 374 6.43 -59.85 -7.20
CA ASP A 374 5.59 -58.66 -7.14
C ASP A 374 5.57 -57.88 -8.47
N GLY A 375 6.48 -58.21 -9.39
CA GLY A 375 6.59 -57.60 -10.72
C GLY A 375 7.66 -56.51 -10.83
N ILE A 376 8.37 -56.20 -9.75
CA ILE A 376 9.57 -55.36 -9.74
C ILE A 376 10.80 -56.27 -9.72
N PRO A 377 11.72 -56.17 -10.69
CA PRO A 377 12.95 -56.98 -10.68
C PRO A 377 13.85 -56.62 -9.50
N ASP A 378 14.53 -57.62 -8.91
CA ASP A 378 15.36 -57.52 -7.69
C ASP A 378 16.36 -56.36 -7.69
N CYS A 379 16.82 -55.95 -8.86
CA CYS A 379 17.77 -54.85 -9.05
C CYS A 379 17.18 -53.45 -8.85
N PHE A 380 15.84 -53.33 -8.92
CA PHE A 380 15.06 -52.12 -8.66
C PHE A 380 14.12 -52.30 -7.48
N ASP A 381 14.13 -53.48 -6.89
CA ASP A 381 13.32 -53.78 -5.74
C ASP A 381 14.03 -53.27 -4.47
N ASN A 382 13.40 -52.32 -3.76
CA ASN A 382 13.88 -51.84 -2.47
C ASN A 382 13.52 -52.80 -1.32
N CYS A 383 12.70 -53.82 -1.59
CA CYS A 383 12.45 -54.95 -0.70
C CYS A 383 12.48 -56.30 -1.45
N PRO A 384 13.63 -56.76 -1.99
CA PRO A 384 13.75 -57.93 -2.89
C PRO A 384 13.22 -59.28 -2.42
N ALA A 385 12.72 -59.39 -1.20
CA ALA A 385 12.20 -60.62 -0.63
C ALA A 385 10.78 -60.47 -0.05
N LEU A 386 10.18 -59.28 -0.17
CA LEU A 386 8.87 -58.96 0.37
C LEU A 386 8.09 -58.06 -0.61
N ALA A 387 7.15 -58.68 -1.31
CA ALA A 387 6.34 -58.04 -2.33
C ALA A 387 5.73 -56.70 -1.89
N ASN A 388 6.13 -55.62 -2.55
CA ASN A 388 5.74 -54.24 -2.24
C ASN A 388 5.59 -53.39 -3.49
N THR A 389 4.89 -53.89 -4.51
CA THR A 389 4.61 -53.28 -5.84
C THR A 389 4.50 -51.75 -6.01
N GLY A 390 4.23 -50.98 -4.96
CA GLY A 390 4.25 -49.53 -4.95
C GLY A 390 5.65 -48.90 -4.76
N GLN A 391 6.65 -49.69 -4.33
CA GLN A 391 8.03 -49.29 -4.03
C GLN A 391 8.13 -48.02 -3.17
N GLU A 392 7.18 -47.82 -2.24
CA GLU A 392 7.25 -46.69 -1.31
C GLU A 392 8.55 -46.76 -0.48
N ASN A 393 9.15 -45.58 -0.26
CA ASN A 393 10.41 -45.37 0.46
C ASN A 393 10.40 -43.93 0.98
N ALA A 394 9.89 -43.74 2.20
CA ALA A 394 9.59 -42.43 2.75
C ALA A 394 10.86 -41.62 3.13
N ASP A 395 11.92 -42.27 3.62
CA ASP A 395 13.18 -41.61 4.01
C ASP A 395 14.24 -41.58 2.88
N GLY A 396 14.03 -42.37 1.83
CA GLY A 396 14.89 -42.45 0.66
C GLY A 396 16.16 -43.28 0.87
N ASP A 397 16.20 -44.16 1.87
CA ASP A 397 17.34 -45.03 2.13
C ASP A 397 17.36 -46.26 1.18
N VAL A 398 18.12 -47.31 1.51
CA VAL A 398 18.27 -48.49 0.65
C VAL A 398 17.14 -49.52 0.80
N TYR A 399 16.30 -49.39 1.83
CA TYR A 399 15.14 -50.22 2.11
C TYR A 399 13.87 -49.49 1.66
N GLY A 400 12.79 -50.22 1.39
CA GLY A 400 11.47 -49.64 1.16
C GLY A 400 10.59 -49.77 2.39
N ASP A 401 9.52 -48.98 2.47
CA ASP A 401 8.61 -48.93 3.64
C ASP A 401 8.15 -50.32 4.11
N ALA A 402 8.01 -51.28 3.18
CA ALA A 402 7.57 -52.63 3.50
C ALA A 402 8.60 -53.44 4.31
N CYS A 403 9.89 -53.13 4.19
CA CYS A 403 11.00 -53.86 4.82
C CYS A 403 11.95 -52.97 5.63
N ASP A 404 11.67 -51.67 5.70
CA ASP A 404 12.38 -50.70 6.52
C ASP A 404 11.96 -50.82 8.01
N PRO A 405 12.91 -50.88 8.96
CA PRO A 405 12.61 -50.78 10.39
C PRO A 405 12.44 -49.35 10.95
N ASP A 406 12.69 -48.30 10.17
CA ASP A 406 12.58 -46.87 10.50
C ASP A 406 12.14 -46.10 9.24
N VAL A 407 10.85 -46.19 8.91
CA VAL A 407 10.29 -45.82 7.60
C VAL A 407 10.57 -44.36 7.21
N GLU A 408 10.58 -43.45 8.18
CA GLU A 408 10.77 -42.00 8.04
C GLU A 408 12.20 -41.53 8.32
N GLY A 409 13.09 -42.43 8.74
CA GLY A 409 14.52 -42.19 8.91
C GLY A 409 14.86 -41.13 9.95
N ASP A 410 14.03 -40.99 10.99
CA ASP A 410 14.13 -39.93 11.98
C ASP A 410 15.05 -40.32 13.16
N GLY A 411 15.42 -41.61 13.23
CA GLY A 411 16.29 -42.21 14.21
C GLY A 411 15.57 -42.94 15.35
N VAL A 412 14.24 -43.00 15.33
CA VAL A 412 13.38 -43.82 16.19
C VAL A 412 12.81 -44.95 15.34
N ALA A 413 12.88 -46.19 15.84
CA ALA A 413 12.37 -47.33 15.08
C ALA A 413 10.83 -47.38 15.14
N ASP A 414 10.15 -47.79 14.07
CA ASP A 414 8.67 -47.80 13.95
C ASP A 414 7.91 -48.40 15.15
N VAL A 415 8.55 -49.36 15.83
CA VAL A 415 7.98 -50.07 16.99
C VAL A 415 7.99 -49.25 18.29
N GLU A 416 8.81 -48.20 18.33
CA GLU A 416 8.98 -47.25 19.43
C GLU A 416 8.53 -45.83 19.04
N ASP A 417 8.19 -45.60 17.77
CA ASP A 417 7.78 -44.32 17.21
C ASP A 417 6.27 -44.04 17.43
N ASN A 418 5.92 -42.85 17.93
CA ASN A 418 4.54 -42.38 18.05
C ASN A 418 3.99 -41.72 16.76
N CYS A 419 4.83 -41.54 15.74
CA CYS A 419 4.51 -41.18 14.37
C CYS A 419 5.33 -41.96 13.32
N PRO A 420 5.09 -43.28 13.15
CA PRO A 420 5.89 -44.20 12.29
C PRO A 420 5.88 -43.95 10.77
N PHE A 421 5.38 -42.81 10.33
CA PHE A 421 5.37 -42.39 8.92
C PHE A 421 5.69 -40.89 8.77
N ASN A 422 6.02 -40.20 9.86
CA ASN A 422 6.14 -38.76 9.94
C ASN A 422 7.26 -38.39 10.92
N ALA A 423 8.47 -38.14 10.39
CA ALA A 423 9.65 -37.83 11.18
C ALA A 423 9.40 -36.81 12.29
N ASN A 424 9.53 -37.25 13.54
CA ASN A 424 9.45 -36.49 14.78
C ASN A 424 10.49 -37.01 15.81
N PRO A 425 11.79 -36.74 15.60
CA PRO A 425 12.86 -37.29 16.45
C PRO A 425 12.76 -36.90 17.94
N ASP A 426 11.96 -35.87 18.26
CA ASP A 426 11.71 -35.40 19.62
C ASP A 426 10.57 -36.15 20.32
N GLN A 427 9.75 -36.90 19.57
CA GLN A 427 8.65 -37.73 20.05
C GLN A 427 7.68 -36.93 20.96
N LEU A 428 7.45 -35.65 20.62
CA LEU A 428 6.48 -34.82 21.32
C LEU A 428 5.07 -35.39 21.14
N ASP A 429 4.29 -35.31 22.22
CA ASP A 429 2.94 -35.84 22.40
C ASP A 429 2.28 -34.98 23.48
N ALA A 430 1.64 -33.89 23.05
CA ALA A 430 1.20 -32.80 23.91
C ALA A 430 -0.02 -33.17 24.77
N ASP A 431 -0.94 -33.98 24.25
CA ASP A 431 -2.12 -34.44 24.97
C ASP A 431 -1.91 -35.80 25.69
N GLY A 432 -0.87 -36.55 25.31
CA GLY A 432 -0.46 -37.81 25.93
C GLY A 432 -1.29 -39.02 25.49
N ASP A 433 -1.95 -38.98 24.33
CA ASP A 433 -2.77 -40.08 23.82
C ASP A 433 -1.95 -41.21 23.17
N GLY A 434 -0.67 -40.95 22.90
CA GLY A 434 0.29 -41.88 22.30
C GLY A 434 0.46 -41.74 20.79
N VAL A 435 -0.15 -40.73 20.16
CA VAL A 435 0.12 -40.24 18.81
C VAL A 435 1.01 -39.00 18.94
N GLY A 436 2.07 -38.88 18.13
CA GLY A 436 2.96 -37.73 18.24
C GLY A 436 2.37 -36.47 17.60
N ASP A 437 2.76 -35.28 18.09
CA ASP A 437 2.23 -33.97 17.65
C ASP A 437 2.25 -33.79 16.12
N VAL A 438 3.23 -34.40 15.43
CA VAL A 438 3.42 -34.27 13.98
C VAL A 438 2.36 -35.04 13.18
N CYS A 439 1.82 -36.13 13.72
CA CYS A 439 0.83 -36.99 13.07
C CYS A 439 -0.50 -37.07 13.81
N ASP A 440 -0.65 -36.33 14.91
CA ASP A 440 -1.88 -36.22 15.67
C ASP A 440 -2.91 -35.32 14.95
N PRO A 441 -4.14 -35.79 14.67
CA PRO A 441 -5.21 -34.94 14.16
C PRO A 441 -5.76 -33.90 15.16
N ASP A 442 -5.46 -34.00 16.46
CA ASP A 442 -5.96 -33.18 17.58
C ASP A 442 -4.84 -33.04 18.65
N ILE A 443 -3.83 -32.21 18.37
CA ILE A 443 -2.55 -32.15 19.11
C ILE A 443 -2.73 -31.85 20.60
N ASP A 444 -3.74 -31.07 20.98
CA ASP A 444 -3.97 -30.67 22.38
C ASP A 444 -5.12 -31.41 23.08
N GLY A 445 -5.79 -32.32 22.35
CA GLY A 445 -6.81 -33.22 22.87
C GLY A 445 -8.08 -32.52 23.34
N ASP A 446 -8.39 -31.33 22.82
CA ASP A 446 -9.55 -30.53 23.24
C ASP A 446 -10.86 -30.90 22.53
N SER A 447 -10.79 -31.88 21.61
CA SER A 447 -11.86 -32.39 20.75
C SER A 447 -12.15 -31.57 19.49
N TYR A 448 -11.35 -30.55 19.18
CA TYR A 448 -11.35 -29.85 17.90
C TYR A 448 -10.12 -30.26 17.09
N ALA A 449 -10.35 -30.89 15.94
CA ALA A 449 -9.23 -31.28 15.08
C ALA A 449 -8.43 -30.04 14.63
N ASN A 450 -7.10 -30.15 14.55
CA ASN A 450 -6.16 -29.07 14.24
C ASN A 450 -6.55 -28.22 13.01
N ALA A 451 -7.23 -28.83 12.04
CA ALA A 451 -7.65 -28.18 10.81
C ALA A 451 -8.83 -27.19 10.97
N VAL A 452 -9.57 -27.28 12.07
CA VAL A 452 -10.71 -26.41 12.39
C VAL A 452 -10.56 -25.72 13.74
N ASP A 453 -9.50 -26.04 14.47
CA ASP A 453 -9.13 -25.45 15.74
C ASP A 453 -8.43 -24.09 15.52
N ASN A 454 -8.92 -23.04 16.16
CA ASN A 454 -8.32 -21.71 16.13
C ASN A 454 -7.12 -21.54 17.10
N CYS A 455 -6.83 -22.54 17.95
CA CYS A 455 -5.62 -22.68 18.75
C CYS A 455 -5.06 -24.12 18.75
N PRO A 456 -4.53 -24.64 17.61
CA PRO A 456 -4.21 -26.07 17.41
C PRO A 456 -3.18 -26.74 18.33
N ASN A 457 -2.61 -26.03 19.30
CA ASN A 457 -1.62 -26.58 20.24
C ASN A 457 -1.96 -26.19 21.70
N LEU A 458 -3.15 -25.62 21.92
CA LEU A 458 -3.58 -25.13 23.21
C LEU A 458 -5.10 -25.26 23.34
N SER A 459 -5.48 -26.28 24.11
CA SER A 459 -6.87 -26.60 24.40
C SER A 459 -7.69 -25.37 24.76
N ASN A 460 -8.74 -25.12 24.00
CA ASN A 460 -9.62 -23.97 24.17
C ASN A 460 -11.09 -24.32 23.85
N ASP A 461 -11.97 -23.33 23.85
CA ASP A 461 -13.40 -23.49 23.53
C ASP A 461 -13.80 -22.82 22.21
N GLN A 462 -12.82 -22.55 21.34
CA GLN A 462 -12.98 -21.91 20.03
C GLN A 462 -13.55 -20.49 20.07
N THR A 463 -13.37 -19.76 21.18
CA THR A 463 -13.69 -18.32 21.20
C THR A 463 -12.68 -17.55 20.35
N ASP A 464 -13.18 -16.57 19.62
CA ASP A 464 -12.44 -15.72 18.67
C ASP A 464 -13.21 -14.38 18.60
N VAL A 465 -12.81 -13.42 19.44
CA VAL A 465 -13.56 -12.17 19.66
C VAL A 465 -13.51 -11.23 18.45
N ASP A 466 -12.39 -11.19 17.75
CA ASP A 466 -12.14 -10.29 16.61
C ASP A 466 -12.28 -10.97 15.24
N HIS A 467 -12.48 -12.29 15.23
CA HIS A 467 -12.70 -13.12 14.06
C HIS A 467 -11.51 -13.14 13.09
N ASP A 468 -10.28 -13.04 13.60
CA ASP A 468 -9.08 -13.13 12.79
C ASP A 468 -8.63 -14.59 12.52
N SER A 469 -9.38 -15.57 13.05
CA SER A 469 -9.15 -17.01 13.00
C SER A 469 -8.05 -17.53 13.94
N ILE A 470 -7.53 -16.70 14.82
CA ILE A 470 -6.72 -17.07 15.98
C ILE A 470 -7.64 -17.02 17.19
N GLY A 471 -7.69 -18.08 17.99
CA GLY A 471 -8.57 -18.11 19.16
C GLY A 471 -8.04 -17.26 20.31
N ASP A 472 -8.94 -16.74 21.16
CA ASP A 472 -8.57 -15.86 22.29
C ASP A 472 -7.53 -16.50 23.24
N ALA A 473 -7.47 -17.84 23.29
CA ALA A 473 -6.53 -18.57 24.13
C ALA A 473 -5.07 -18.48 23.64
N CYS A 474 -4.86 -18.29 22.34
CA CYS A 474 -3.56 -18.24 21.69
C CYS A 474 -3.35 -16.95 20.88
N ASP A 475 -4.28 -16.01 20.96
CA ASP A 475 -4.19 -14.69 20.36
C ASP A 475 -3.56 -13.69 21.34
N ASP A 476 -2.34 -13.26 21.01
CA ASP A 476 -1.62 -12.23 21.75
C ASP A 476 -2.18 -10.82 21.48
N CYS A 477 -3.05 -10.64 20.48
CA CYS A 477 -3.56 -9.35 20.01
C CYS A 477 -5.06 -9.40 19.67
N ILE A 478 -5.90 -9.69 20.65
CA ILE A 478 -7.37 -9.57 20.52
C ILE A 478 -7.72 -8.13 20.14
N ASN A 479 -8.47 -7.91 19.05
CA ASN A 479 -8.82 -6.60 18.52
C ASN A 479 -10.32 -6.48 18.14
N ARG A 480 -11.15 -6.18 19.13
CA ARG A 480 -12.61 -6.34 19.00
C ARG A 480 -13.27 -5.41 17.98
N ASP A 481 -12.74 -4.21 17.75
CA ASP A 481 -13.33 -3.21 16.87
C ASP A 481 -12.62 -3.07 15.51
N GLY A 482 -11.50 -3.76 15.34
CA GLY A 482 -10.75 -3.86 14.09
C GLY A 482 -9.92 -2.63 13.78
N ASP A 483 -9.60 -1.80 14.77
CA ASP A 483 -8.70 -0.67 14.63
C ASP A 483 -7.21 -1.12 14.65
N PRO A 484 -6.20 -0.24 14.52
CA PRO A 484 -4.80 -0.65 14.49
C PRO A 484 -4.18 -1.11 15.82
N PHE A 485 -4.91 -1.10 16.93
CA PHE A 485 -4.44 -1.39 18.29
C PHE A 485 -5.14 -2.63 18.87
N CYS A 486 -4.40 -3.47 19.59
CA CYS A 486 -5.00 -4.61 20.30
C CYS A 486 -5.75 -4.11 21.55
N ASP A 487 -6.78 -4.80 22.00
CA ASP A 487 -7.60 -4.51 23.20
C ASP A 487 -6.76 -4.16 24.45
N GLY A 488 -5.55 -4.73 24.58
CA GLY A 488 -4.64 -4.46 25.69
C GLY A 488 -3.82 -3.17 25.60
N GLU A 489 -3.72 -2.58 24.41
CA GLU A 489 -3.03 -1.32 24.11
C GLU A 489 -3.99 -0.20 23.69
N ASP A 490 -5.23 -0.55 23.36
CA ASP A 490 -6.30 0.32 22.90
C ASP A 490 -7.02 1.01 24.07
N ASN A 491 -7.12 2.34 24.03
CA ASN A 491 -7.89 3.11 25.01
C ASN A 491 -9.40 3.16 24.71
N CYS A 492 -9.86 2.55 23.61
CA CYS A 492 -11.26 2.24 23.31
C CYS A 492 -11.47 0.84 22.68
N PRO A 493 -11.26 -0.28 23.42
CA PRO A 493 -11.28 -1.69 22.94
C PRO A 493 -12.58 -2.26 22.34
N SER A 494 -13.47 -1.41 21.84
CA SER A 494 -14.78 -1.77 21.30
C SER A 494 -15.34 -0.69 20.37
N THR A 495 -14.60 0.39 20.15
CA THR A 495 -14.97 1.51 19.30
C THR A 495 -13.73 2.00 18.55
N ASP A 496 -13.66 1.68 17.25
CA ASP A 496 -12.56 2.07 16.35
C ASP A 496 -12.21 3.56 16.52
N ASN A 497 -11.00 3.77 17.05
CA ASN A 497 -10.43 5.07 17.30
C ASN A 497 -8.94 5.02 16.98
N ALA A 498 -8.62 4.71 15.72
CA ALA A 498 -7.26 4.59 15.22
C ALA A 498 -6.29 5.77 15.53
N ASP A 499 -6.76 6.92 16.03
CA ASP A 499 -5.94 8.04 16.50
C ASP A 499 -5.56 7.98 18.00
N GLN A 500 -6.17 7.08 18.77
CA GLN A 500 -5.99 6.86 20.20
C GLN A 500 -6.03 8.17 21.00
N PHE A 501 -6.81 9.13 20.53
CA PHE A 501 -6.82 10.45 21.11
C PHE A 501 -7.52 10.40 22.47
N ASP A 502 -6.80 10.83 23.51
CA ASP A 502 -7.26 10.92 24.90
C ASP A 502 -6.92 12.34 25.38
N ALA A 503 -7.94 13.19 25.37
CA ALA A 503 -7.77 14.63 25.57
C ALA A 503 -7.49 15.01 27.03
N ASP A 504 -7.91 14.21 28.00
CA ASP A 504 -7.79 14.53 29.42
C ASP A 504 -6.82 13.62 30.19
N GLY A 505 -6.44 12.49 29.59
CA GLY A 505 -5.36 11.61 30.02
C GLY A 505 -5.79 10.59 31.06
N ASP A 506 -7.06 10.23 31.15
CA ASP A 506 -7.58 9.25 32.12
C ASP A 506 -7.44 7.78 31.68
N GLY A 507 -7.08 7.56 30.41
CA GLY A 507 -6.91 6.23 29.82
C GLY A 507 -8.11 5.70 29.04
N ALA A 508 -9.22 6.44 28.94
CA ALA A 508 -10.29 6.20 27.99
C ALA A 508 -10.11 7.15 26.78
N GLY A 509 -10.23 6.64 25.54
CA GLY A 509 -10.11 7.47 24.35
C GLY A 509 -11.38 8.30 24.11
N ASP A 510 -11.24 9.50 23.51
CA ASP A 510 -12.32 10.43 23.20
C ASP A 510 -13.51 9.79 22.43
N ALA A 511 -13.25 8.71 21.68
CA ALA A 511 -14.24 8.00 20.89
C ALA A 511 -15.23 7.17 21.73
N CYS A 512 -14.78 6.67 22.89
CA CYS A 512 -15.56 5.84 23.81
C CYS A 512 -15.72 6.48 25.19
N ASP A 513 -15.10 7.63 25.43
CA ASP A 513 -15.22 8.40 26.65
C ASP A 513 -16.51 9.23 26.66
N ALA A 514 -17.31 9.06 27.72
CA ALA A 514 -18.52 9.84 27.95
C ALA A 514 -18.20 11.29 28.36
N CYS A 515 -17.01 11.51 28.90
CA CYS A 515 -16.52 12.77 29.43
C CYS A 515 -15.13 13.13 28.90
N PRO A 516 -14.95 13.39 27.57
CA PRO A 516 -13.64 13.53 26.88
C PRO A 516 -12.75 14.71 27.30
N ARG A 517 -13.04 15.37 28.41
CA ARG A 517 -12.31 16.56 28.90
C ARG A 517 -12.18 16.57 30.42
N ASP A 518 -12.72 15.57 31.09
CA ASP A 518 -12.72 15.46 32.52
C ASP A 518 -12.15 14.11 32.97
N PRO A 519 -10.90 14.09 33.48
CA PRO A 519 -10.25 12.85 33.86
C PRO A 519 -10.88 12.14 35.06
N ALA A 520 -11.83 12.80 35.76
CA ALA A 520 -12.59 12.20 36.84
C ALA A 520 -13.79 11.39 36.35
N ASN A 521 -14.14 11.54 35.07
CA ASN A 521 -15.34 10.96 34.46
C ASN A 521 -16.63 11.28 35.23
N ASP A 522 -17.70 10.56 34.88
CA ASP A 522 -18.92 10.47 35.68
C ASP A 522 -18.65 9.65 36.96
N ALA A 523 -18.18 10.34 38.00
CA ALA A 523 -17.66 9.74 39.23
C ALA A 523 -18.74 9.00 40.04
N ASP A 524 -20.00 9.38 39.92
CA ASP A 524 -21.12 8.78 40.67
C ASP A 524 -22.15 8.04 39.79
N GLY A 525 -21.99 8.08 38.46
CA GLY A 525 -22.72 7.27 37.49
C GLY A 525 -24.08 7.86 37.08
N ASP A 526 -24.26 9.17 37.21
CA ASP A 526 -25.52 9.87 36.97
C ASP A 526 -25.68 10.40 35.51
N GLY A 527 -24.62 10.31 34.72
CA GLY A 527 -24.55 10.74 33.34
C GLY A 527 -24.13 12.21 33.15
N VAL A 528 -23.51 12.83 34.15
CA VAL A 528 -22.87 14.15 34.10
C VAL A 528 -21.38 14.00 34.43
N CYS A 529 -20.52 14.72 33.72
CA CYS A 529 -19.08 14.68 33.97
C CYS A 529 -18.74 15.43 35.25
N GLY A 530 -17.83 14.90 36.07
CA GLY A 530 -17.41 15.47 37.35
C GLY A 530 -16.97 16.95 37.32
N ASP A 531 -16.48 17.46 36.19
CA ASP A 531 -16.11 18.87 36.01
C ASP A 531 -17.32 19.81 35.86
N VAL A 532 -18.47 19.27 35.47
CA VAL A 532 -19.76 19.97 35.38
C VAL A 532 -20.78 19.51 36.43
N ASP A 533 -20.52 18.40 37.11
CA ASP A 533 -21.35 17.82 38.17
C ASP A 533 -21.34 18.73 39.42
N ILE A 534 -22.54 19.18 39.79
CA ILE A 534 -22.74 20.06 40.95
C ILE A 534 -23.00 19.22 42.21
N CYS A 535 -23.51 18.00 42.05
CA CYS A 535 -23.91 17.09 43.10
C CYS A 535 -23.26 15.70 42.98
N ALA A 536 -22.09 15.56 43.58
CA ALA A 536 -21.31 14.31 43.61
C ALA A 536 -21.96 13.11 44.34
N ALA A 537 -23.25 13.18 44.67
CA ALA A 537 -24.00 12.14 45.37
C ALA A 537 -25.26 11.65 44.60
N GLY A 538 -25.53 12.15 43.39
CA GLY A 538 -26.56 11.62 42.49
C GLY A 538 -27.16 12.64 41.52
N ASP A 539 -28.03 12.12 40.63
CA ASP A 539 -28.63 12.80 39.45
C ASP A 539 -28.95 14.29 39.62
N ASP A 540 -28.07 15.12 39.05
CA ASP A 540 -28.14 16.57 38.93
C ASP A 540 -29.45 17.11 38.32
N ARG A 541 -30.23 16.26 37.64
CA ARG A 541 -31.47 16.66 36.94
C ARG A 541 -32.70 16.59 37.84
N ILE A 542 -32.58 16.02 39.04
CA ILE A 542 -33.68 15.88 39.98
C ILE A 542 -33.55 16.98 41.02
N ASP A 543 -34.34 18.03 40.85
CA ASP A 543 -34.50 19.16 41.79
C ASP A 543 -36.01 19.32 42.01
N ALA A 544 -36.52 18.69 43.06
CA ALA A 544 -37.95 18.51 43.29
C ALA A 544 -38.64 19.77 43.83
N ASP A 545 -37.90 20.69 44.44
CA ASP A 545 -38.45 21.94 44.95
C ASP A 545 -38.04 23.20 44.15
N GLY A 546 -37.05 23.06 43.26
CA GLY A 546 -36.64 24.06 42.29
C GLY A 546 -35.75 25.15 42.87
N ASP A 547 -35.06 24.91 43.98
CA ASP A 547 -34.18 25.89 44.62
C ASP A 547 -32.80 26.01 43.92
N GLY A 548 -32.48 25.08 43.02
CA GLY A 548 -31.24 25.03 42.26
C GLY A 548 -30.16 24.12 42.85
N VAL A 549 -30.46 23.34 43.88
CA VAL A 549 -29.65 22.23 44.41
C VAL A 549 -30.35 20.92 44.07
N ALA A 550 -29.63 19.95 43.50
CA ALA A 550 -30.22 18.64 43.19
C ALA A 550 -30.57 17.88 44.48
N ASP A 551 -31.69 17.15 44.48
CA ASP A 551 -32.26 16.40 45.61
C ASP A 551 -31.24 15.54 46.35
N ALA A 552 -30.25 14.99 45.65
CA ALA A 552 -29.24 14.11 46.22
C ALA A 552 -28.20 14.86 47.08
N CYS A 553 -28.02 16.16 46.86
CA CYS A 553 -27.13 17.05 47.61
C CYS A 553 -27.87 18.14 48.37
N ASP A 554 -29.19 18.17 48.26
CA ASP A 554 -30.04 19.04 49.02
C ASP A 554 -30.29 18.44 50.42
N ALA A 555 -30.01 19.22 51.45
CA ALA A 555 -30.34 18.83 52.82
C ALA A 555 -31.86 18.79 53.04
N CYS A 556 -32.59 19.55 52.22
CA CYS A 556 -34.02 19.74 52.27
C CYS A 556 -34.69 19.55 50.89
N PRO A 557 -34.63 18.33 50.29
CA PRO A 557 -34.98 18.05 48.87
C PRO A 557 -36.41 18.36 48.40
N ARG A 558 -37.24 18.95 49.26
CA ARG A 558 -38.66 19.24 49.01
C ARG A 558 -39.08 20.60 49.56
N ASP A 559 -38.15 21.33 50.16
CA ASP A 559 -38.39 22.61 50.78
C ASP A 559 -37.41 23.67 50.24
N PRO A 560 -37.87 24.51 49.31
CA PRO A 560 -36.99 25.50 48.68
C PRO A 560 -36.56 26.62 49.65
N ALA A 561 -37.10 26.65 50.88
CA ALA A 561 -36.64 27.55 51.93
C ALA A 561 -35.40 27.03 52.67
N ASN A 562 -35.06 25.75 52.50
CA ASN A 562 -33.99 25.04 53.22
C ASN A 562 -34.11 25.13 54.76
N ASP A 563 -33.09 24.69 55.47
CA ASP A 563 -32.88 24.95 56.89
C ASP A 563 -32.67 26.46 57.14
N ALA A 564 -33.79 27.16 57.34
CA ALA A 564 -33.83 28.62 57.36
C ALA A 564 -33.13 29.24 58.58
N ASP A 565 -33.01 28.51 59.69
CA ASP A 565 -32.42 28.98 60.94
C ASP A 565 -31.11 28.27 61.33
N GLY A 566 -30.75 27.20 60.63
CA GLY A 566 -29.45 26.54 60.68
C GLY A 566 -29.33 25.48 61.77
N ASP A 567 -30.45 24.91 62.22
CA ASP A 567 -30.50 23.94 63.32
C ASP A 567 -30.38 22.47 62.86
N GLY A 568 -30.42 22.23 61.54
CA GLY A 568 -30.32 20.93 60.91
C GLY A 568 -31.66 20.25 60.61
N VAL A 569 -32.79 20.97 60.70
CA VAL A 569 -34.13 20.54 60.29
C VAL A 569 -34.64 21.47 59.19
N CYS A 570 -35.33 20.91 58.18
CA CYS A 570 -35.85 21.71 57.06
C CYS A 570 -37.04 22.56 57.50
N ALA A 571 -37.14 23.80 57.01
CA ALA A 571 -38.13 24.76 57.50
C ALA A 571 -39.59 24.31 57.32
N ASP A 572 -39.88 23.42 56.37
CA ASP A 572 -41.21 22.83 56.18
C ASP A 572 -41.61 21.78 57.23
N VAL A 573 -40.63 21.18 57.91
CA VAL A 573 -40.80 20.16 58.95
C VAL A 573 -40.30 20.60 60.34
N ASP A 574 -39.61 21.73 60.43
CA ASP A 574 -39.17 22.37 61.68
C ASP A 574 -40.38 22.87 62.48
N ILE A 575 -40.51 22.34 63.70
CA ILE A 575 -41.60 22.66 64.63
C ILE A 575 -41.19 23.84 65.54
N CYS A 576 -39.89 24.07 65.71
CA CYS A 576 -39.31 24.91 66.74
C CYS A 576 -38.09 25.72 66.22
N ALA A 577 -38.36 26.83 65.56
CA ALA A 577 -37.35 27.77 65.02
C ALA A 577 -36.40 28.45 66.05
N ALA A 578 -36.31 27.94 67.28
CA ALA A 578 -35.51 28.47 68.37
C ALA A 578 -34.59 27.42 69.04
N GLY A 579 -34.58 26.15 68.61
CA GLY A 579 -33.65 25.15 69.16
C GLY A 579 -33.93 23.70 68.77
N ASP A 580 -33.09 22.78 69.27
CA ASP A 580 -33.06 21.35 68.90
C ASP A 580 -34.40 20.63 69.14
N ASP A 581 -35.11 20.36 68.05
CA ASP A 581 -36.37 19.62 67.96
C ASP A 581 -36.36 18.22 68.61
N ARG A 582 -35.18 17.65 68.90
CA ARG A 582 -35.06 16.30 69.46
C ARG A 582 -35.17 16.25 70.98
N ILE A 583 -35.14 17.40 71.64
CA ILE A 583 -35.21 17.48 73.10
C ILE A 583 -36.66 17.79 73.48
N ASP A 584 -37.39 16.75 73.85
CA ASP A 584 -38.75 16.80 74.39
C ASP A 584 -38.72 15.98 75.69
N ALA A 585 -38.52 16.67 76.82
CA ALA A 585 -38.20 16.05 78.09
C ALA A 585 -39.42 15.44 78.80
N ASP A 586 -40.64 15.81 78.43
CA ASP A 586 -41.87 15.23 78.96
C ASP A 586 -42.66 14.36 77.97
N GLY A 587 -42.33 14.43 76.68
CA GLY A 587 -42.82 13.56 75.63
C GLY A 587 -44.19 13.97 75.08
N ASP A 588 -44.57 15.24 75.18
CA ASP A 588 -45.87 15.74 74.69
C ASP A 588 -45.89 16.12 73.20
N GLY A 589 -44.71 16.12 72.56
CA GLY A 589 -44.54 16.42 71.15
C GLY A 589 -44.23 17.89 70.83
N VAL A 590 -44.02 18.74 71.83
CA VAL A 590 -43.44 20.09 71.69
C VAL A 590 -42.01 20.07 72.22
N ALA A 591 -41.04 20.57 71.45
CA ALA A 591 -39.65 20.57 71.91
C ALA A 591 -39.44 21.56 73.07
N ASP A 592 -38.58 21.20 74.04
CA ASP A 592 -38.26 21.96 75.26
C ASP A 592 -37.95 23.45 74.98
N ALA A 593 -37.38 23.75 73.82
CA ALA A 593 -36.98 25.11 73.43
C ALA A 593 -38.16 26.03 73.10
N CYS A 594 -39.31 25.47 72.73
CA CYS A 594 -40.56 26.18 72.44
C CYS A 594 -41.74 25.72 73.31
N ASP A 595 -41.52 24.77 74.21
CA ASP A 595 -42.48 24.36 75.21
C ASP A 595 -42.50 25.35 76.39
N ALA A 596 -43.70 25.81 76.75
CA ALA A 596 -43.90 26.68 77.91
C ALA A 596 -43.68 25.90 79.22
N CYS A 597 -43.91 24.59 79.20
CA CYS A 597 -43.78 23.70 80.35
C CYS A 597 -42.94 22.46 80.04
N PRO A 598 -41.61 22.59 79.81
CA PRO A 598 -40.72 21.55 79.26
C PRO A 598 -40.55 20.25 80.06
N ARG A 599 -41.32 20.03 81.12
CA ARG A 599 -41.23 18.89 82.03
C ARG A 599 -42.60 18.39 82.47
N ASP A 600 -43.66 18.93 81.89
CA ASP A 600 -45.03 18.62 82.22
C ASP A 600 -45.85 18.39 80.94
N PRO A 601 -46.13 17.12 80.61
CA PRO A 601 -46.79 16.79 79.35
C PRO A 601 -48.29 17.12 79.35
N ALA A 602 -48.85 17.59 80.47
CA ALA A 602 -50.19 18.17 80.52
C ALA A 602 -50.19 19.66 80.15
N ASN A 603 -49.00 20.27 80.13
CA ASN A 603 -48.76 21.66 79.80
C ASN A 603 -49.58 22.60 80.72
N ASP A 604 -49.87 23.84 80.29
CA ASP A 604 -50.75 24.77 81.00
C ASP A 604 -52.20 24.61 80.51
N ALA A 605 -52.99 23.76 81.21
CA ALA A 605 -54.30 23.34 80.70
C ALA A 605 -55.36 24.45 80.72
N ASP A 606 -55.23 25.45 81.59
CA ASP A 606 -56.18 26.54 81.72
C ASP A 606 -55.65 27.91 81.23
N GLY A 607 -54.37 27.99 80.88
CA GLY A 607 -53.75 29.09 80.16
C GLY A 607 -53.37 30.26 81.06
N ASP A 608 -53.12 30.01 82.35
CA ASP A 608 -52.79 31.03 83.35
C ASP A 608 -51.28 31.29 83.50
N GLY A 609 -50.45 30.50 82.81
CA GLY A 609 -49.00 30.59 82.81
C GLY A 609 -48.31 29.74 83.89
N VAL A 610 -49.06 28.91 84.63
CA VAL A 610 -48.55 27.92 85.58
C VAL A 610 -48.79 26.52 85.01
N CYS A 611 -47.73 25.71 84.92
CA CYS A 611 -47.85 24.34 84.43
C CYS A 611 -48.69 23.48 85.38
N ASP A 612 -49.57 22.62 84.85
CA ASP A 612 -50.51 21.74 85.58
C ASP A 612 -49.91 21.00 86.79
N GLY A 613 -48.65 20.56 86.67
CA GLY A 613 -47.91 19.83 87.68
C GLY A 613 -47.51 20.69 88.88
N ALA A 614 -47.44 22.01 88.68
CA ALA A 614 -47.22 23.03 89.69
C ALA A 614 -48.49 23.83 90.04
N ASP A 615 -49.57 23.64 89.28
CA ASP A 615 -50.83 24.35 89.43
C ASP A 615 -51.75 23.70 90.47
N ASN A 616 -52.08 24.46 91.52
CA ASN A 616 -53.01 24.05 92.59
C ASN A 616 -54.50 24.18 92.18
N CYS A 617 -54.79 24.70 90.99
CA CYS A 617 -56.11 24.78 90.38
C CYS A 617 -56.11 24.52 88.86
N ARG A 618 -55.49 23.42 88.41
CA ARG A 618 -55.35 22.89 87.01
C ARG A 618 -56.44 23.12 85.95
N GLY A 619 -57.66 23.50 86.32
CA GLY A 619 -58.74 23.78 85.36
C GLY A 619 -59.42 25.13 85.57
N VAL A 620 -58.87 25.98 86.43
CA VAL A 620 -59.41 27.29 86.82
C VAL A 620 -58.25 28.28 86.96
N PRO A 621 -58.07 29.20 85.99
CA PRO A 621 -56.91 30.10 85.95
C PRO A 621 -56.72 30.88 87.24
N ASN A 622 -55.55 30.75 87.85
CA ASN A 622 -55.11 31.43 89.06
C ASN A 622 -53.59 31.64 89.08
N GLU A 623 -53.11 32.58 88.24
CA GLU A 623 -51.68 32.85 88.03
C GLU A 623 -50.88 33.10 89.33
N ASP A 624 -51.55 33.52 90.40
CA ASP A 624 -50.97 33.84 91.71
C ASP A 624 -50.86 32.63 92.66
N GLN A 625 -51.51 31.51 92.33
CA GLN A 625 -51.44 30.24 93.06
C GLN A 625 -51.71 30.41 94.56
N GLU A 626 -52.62 31.33 94.91
CA GLU A 626 -53.01 31.57 96.30
C GLU A 626 -53.71 30.32 96.87
N ASP A 627 -53.23 29.87 98.03
CA ASP A 627 -53.76 28.76 98.82
C ASP A 627 -53.67 29.20 100.29
N ALA A 628 -54.74 29.82 100.77
CA ALA A 628 -54.73 30.55 102.03
C ALA A 628 -54.70 29.64 103.26
N ASP A 629 -55.13 28.37 103.13
CA ASP A 629 -55.16 27.41 104.22
C ASP A 629 -54.17 26.23 104.09
N GLN A 630 -53.49 26.14 102.94
CA GLN A 630 -52.39 25.23 102.64
C GLN A 630 -52.81 23.75 102.56
N ASP A 631 -54.01 23.47 102.06
CA ASP A 631 -54.49 22.11 101.84
C ASP A 631 -54.09 21.52 100.47
N GLY A 632 -53.55 22.36 99.58
CA GLY A 632 -53.08 21.99 98.25
C GLY A 632 -54.11 22.19 97.12
N LEU A 633 -55.33 22.69 97.42
CA LEU A 633 -56.26 23.26 96.47
C LEU A 633 -56.14 24.78 96.51
N GLY A 634 -56.01 25.43 95.36
CA GLY A 634 -55.96 26.90 95.34
C GLY A 634 -57.30 27.54 95.67
N ASP A 635 -57.26 28.76 96.20
CA ASP A 635 -58.44 29.54 96.61
C ASP A 635 -59.47 29.70 95.47
N ALA A 636 -59.01 29.67 94.22
CA ALA A 636 -59.84 29.84 93.03
C ALA A 636 -60.73 28.61 92.73
N CYS A 637 -60.29 27.42 93.10
CA CYS A 637 -60.98 26.15 92.86
C CYS A 637 -61.40 25.44 94.16
N ASP A 638 -61.10 26.02 95.32
CA ASP A 638 -61.55 25.55 96.61
C ASP A 638 -62.93 26.14 96.98
N ALA A 639 -63.85 25.26 97.40
CA ALA A 639 -65.15 25.66 97.92
C ALA A 639 -65.04 26.23 99.35
N CYS A 640 -63.96 25.90 100.07
CA CYS A 640 -63.69 26.33 101.43
C CYS A 640 -62.30 26.94 101.61
N PRO A 641 -61.96 28.08 100.95
CA PRO A 641 -60.58 28.60 100.82
C PRO A 641 -59.85 29.01 102.10
N ASN A 642 -60.43 28.80 103.28
CA ASN A 642 -59.86 29.20 104.56
C ASN A 642 -60.01 28.09 105.61
N ASP A 643 -60.30 26.87 105.17
CA ASP A 643 -60.44 25.69 106.00
C ASP A 643 -59.77 24.45 105.37
N PRO A 644 -58.59 24.03 105.86
CA PRO A 644 -57.88 22.91 105.27
C PRO A 644 -58.59 21.56 105.44
N ALA A 645 -59.64 21.50 106.28
CA ALA A 645 -60.46 20.31 106.47
C ALA A 645 -61.65 20.25 105.50
N ASN A 646 -61.90 21.32 104.73
CA ASN A 646 -63.05 21.46 103.84
C ASN A 646 -64.39 21.17 104.54
N ASP A 647 -65.44 20.95 103.74
CA ASP A 647 -66.72 20.41 104.21
C ASP A 647 -66.58 18.92 104.59
N ALA A 648 -66.09 18.67 105.81
CA ALA A 648 -65.70 17.35 106.28
C ALA A 648 -66.88 16.34 106.40
N ASP A 649 -68.11 16.82 106.55
CA ASP A 649 -69.30 15.97 106.64
C ASP A 649 -70.27 16.08 105.44
N GLY A 650 -69.94 16.93 104.46
CA GLY A 650 -70.60 17.01 103.16
C GLY A 650 -71.94 17.72 103.20
N ASP A 651 -72.12 18.66 104.13
CA ASP A 651 -73.39 19.35 104.37
C ASP A 651 -73.53 20.69 103.65
N GLY A 652 -72.46 21.15 103.01
CA GLY A 652 -72.34 22.39 102.26
C GLY A 652 -71.85 23.59 103.07
N VAL A 653 -71.39 23.40 104.30
CA VAL A 653 -70.82 24.43 105.18
C VAL A 653 -69.37 24.07 105.51
N CYS A 654 -68.45 25.02 105.30
CA CYS A 654 -67.04 24.79 105.60
C CYS A 654 -66.83 24.59 107.11
N GLY A 655 -66.04 23.59 107.49
CA GLY A 655 -65.83 23.17 108.88
C GLY A 655 -65.40 24.29 109.84
N ASN A 656 -64.67 25.30 109.36
CA ASN A 656 -64.23 26.46 110.15
C ASN A 656 -65.39 27.38 110.59
N VAL A 657 -66.52 27.35 109.89
CA VAL A 657 -67.75 28.10 110.20
C VAL A 657 -68.92 27.18 110.53
N ASP A 658 -68.75 25.88 110.42
CA ASP A 658 -69.70 24.86 110.81
C ASP A 658 -69.76 24.72 112.34
N ASN A 659 -70.96 24.86 112.92
CA ASN A 659 -71.18 24.65 114.34
C ASN A 659 -71.32 23.17 114.73
N CYS A 660 -71.31 22.24 113.76
CA CYS A 660 -71.13 20.81 113.93
C CYS A 660 -70.18 20.20 112.87
N PRO A 661 -68.87 20.52 112.88
CA PRO A 661 -67.90 20.20 111.80
C PRO A 661 -67.71 18.73 111.37
N ASN A 662 -68.42 17.77 111.98
CA ASN A 662 -68.34 16.35 111.66
C ASN A 662 -69.73 15.67 111.66
N VAL A 663 -70.82 16.46 111.76
CA VAL A 663 -72.20 15.96 111.80
C VAL A 663 -73.08 16.87 110.94
N ALA A 664 -73.34 16.42 109.72
CA ALA A 664 -74.04 17.19 108.70
C ALA A 664 -75.32 17.87 109.23
N ASN A 665 -75.30 19.20 109.23
CA ASN A 665 -76.40 20.05 109.62
C ASN A 665 -76.44 21.31 108.73
N PRO A 666 -76.85 21.19 107.44
CA PRO A 666 -76.76 22.28 106.45
C PRO A 666 -77.47 23.59 106.86
N GLY A 667 -78.41 23.49 107.81
CA GLY A 667 -79.16 24.62 108.35
C GLY A 667 -78.49 25.35 109.53
N GLN A 668 -77.35 24.88 110.03
CA GLN A 668 -76.52 25.48 111.09
C GLN A 668 -77.34 25.92 112.33
N ALA A 669 -78.41 25.18 112.64
CA ALA A 669 -79.33 25.55 113.71
C ALA A 669 -78.64 25.42 115.08
N ASP A 670 -78.57 26.52 115.82
CA ASP A 670 -78.11 26.56 117.21
C ASP A 670 -79.23 27.18 118.06
N GLY A 671 -80.11 26.33 118.56
CA GLY A 671 -81.30 26.74 119.29
C GLY A 671 -81.00 27.40 120.64
N ASN A 672 -79.80 27.21 121.20
CA ASN A 672 -79.42 27.72 122.51
C ASN A 672 -78.36 28.84 122.46
N GLY A 673 -77.77 29.10 121.30
CA GLY A 673 -76.82 30.18 121.03
C GLY A 673 -75.43 29.96 121.64
N ASN A 674 -75.03 28.72 121.94
CA ASN A 674 -73.74 28.41 122.55
C ASN A 674 -72.59 28.22 121.53
N GLY A 675 -72.89 28.23 120.24
CA GLY A 675 -71.93 28.04 119.15
C GLY A 675 -71.70 26.57 118.74
N VAL A 676 -72.45 25.62 119.30
CA VAL A 676 -72.48 24.19 118.90
C VAL A 676 -73.87 23.90 118.35
N GLY A 677 -73.95 23.31 117.15
CA GLY A 677 -75.23 23.07 116.49
C GLY A 677 -76.09 22.02 117.21
N ASP A 678 -77.41 22.16 117.09
CA ASP A 678 -78.40 21.26 117.69
C ASP A 678 -78.16 19.77 117.32
N ALA A 679 -77.52 19.51 116.17
CA ALA A 679 -77.21 18.17 115.68
C ALA A 679 -76.11 17.45 116.48
N CYS A 680 -75.16 18.19 117.06
CA CYS A 680 -74.01 17.67 117.81
C CYS A 680 -73.98 18.12 119.28
N ASP A 681 -74.92 18.97 119.71
CA ASP A 681 -75.10 19.38 121.12
C ASP A 681 -75.85 18.31 121.93
N VAL A 682 -75.11 17.32 122.44
CA VAL A 682 -75.61 16.26 123.33
C VAL A 682 -75.26 16.51 124.80
N ALA A 683 -76.18 17.11 125.56
CA ALA A 683 -76.05 17.22 127.01
C ALA A 683 -76.50 15.92 127.75
N PRO A 684 -75.70 15.38 128.70
CA PRO A 684 -75.89 14.05 129.28
C PRO A 684 -76.97 13.99 130.39
N PRO A 685 -77.83 12.95 130.41
CA PRO A 685 -78.72 12.67 131.54
C PRO A 685 -78.01 11.92 132.68
N VAL A 686 -78.26 12.40 133.90
CA VAL A 686 -77.70 12.00 135.19
C VAL A 686 -78.03 10.55 135.57
N GLN A 687 -77.04 9.86 136.14
CA GLN A 687 -77.03 8.49 136.69
C GLN A 687 -78.37 7.99 137.27
N GLY A 688 -79.03 7.11 136.51
CA GLY A 688 -80.18 6.30 136.94
C GLY A 688 -79.77 4.89 137.36
N ARG A 689 -79.72 4.65 138.66
CA ARG A 689 -79.44 3.38 139.34
C ARG A 689 -80.72 2.54 139.41
N MET A 690 -80.74 1.34 138.83
CA MET A 690 -81.76 0.32 139.12
C MET A 690 -81.22 -0.71 140.11
N THR A 691 -81.67 -0.62 141.36
CA THR A 691 -81.54 -1.68 142.38
C THR A 691 -82.93 -2.23 142.69
N GLY A 692 -83.22 -3.47 142.29
CA GLY A 692 -84.40 -4.22 142.71
C GLY A 692 -84.05 -5.10 143.91
N GLY A 693 -84.57 -4.77 145.09
CA GLY A 693 -84.40 -5.57 146.31
C GLY A 693 -85.61 -5.44 147.23
N GLY A 694 -86.48 -6.45 147.22
CA GLY A 694 -87.69 -6.52 148.04
C GLY A 694 -87.41 -6.53 149.55
N SER A 695 -88.36 -6.02 150.33
CA SER A 695 -88.33 -5.95 151.79
C SER A 695 -88.88 -7.21 152.44
N ILE A 696 -88.25 -7.65 153.54
CA ILE A 696 -88.95 -8.26 154.66
C ILE A 696 -88.65 -7.43 155.92
N ALA A 697 -89.62 -7.40 156.82
CA ALA A 697 -89.75 -6.45 157.91
C ALA A 697 -88.57 -6.44 158.90
N ALA A 698 -88.36 -5.25 159.50
CA ALA A 698 -87.61 -4.95 160.72
C ALA A 698 -86.11 -5.32 160.75
N ALA A 699 -85.28 -4.27 160.69
CA ALA A 699 -83.86 -4.20 161.06
C ALA A 699 -82.88 -5.13 160.29
N ILE A 700 -81.94 -4.48 159.57
CA ILE A 700 -80.78 -5.02 158.81
C ILE A 700 -81.10 -5.39 157.35
N ARG A 701 -80.46 -4.68 156.40
CA ARG A 701 -80.31 -5.08 154.99
C ARG A 701 -78.83 -5.22 154.64
N VAL A 702 -78.46 -6.38 154.12
CA VAL A 702 -77.21 -6.68 153.41
C VAL A 702 -77.59 -6.93 151.95
N THR A 703 -76.88 -6.31 151.01
CA THR A 703 -76.97 -6.63 149.57
C THR A 703 -75.59 -6.44 148.94
N HIS A 704 -74.96 -7.54 148.53
CA HIS A 704 -73.82 -7.56 147.59
C HIS A 704 -74.36 -8.04 146.23
N GLY A 705 -73.89 -7.46 145.13
CA GLY A 705 -74.19 -7.87 143.74
C GLY A 705 -72.92 -8.35 143.02
N PHE A 706 -73.08 -9.18 142.00
CA PHE A 706 -72.03 -9.73 141.13
C PHE A 706 -72.08 -9.07 139.73
N GLU A 707 -70.98 -9.14 138.98
CA GLU A 707 -70.81 -8.57 137.64
C GLU A 707 -70.51 -9.70 136.63
N LEU A 708 -71.07 -9.62 135.42
CA LEU A 708 -70.87 -10.58 134.32
C LEU A 708 -70.53 -9.80 133.05
N HIS A 709 -69.37 -10.10 132.46
CA HIS A 709 -68.90 -9.54 131.20
C HIS A 709 -68.96 -10.62 130.11
N CYS A 710 -69.43 -10.25 128.91
CA CYS A 710 -69.34 -11.07 127.71
C CYS A 710 -68.48 -10.33 126.67
N ASP A 711 -67.31 -10.87 126.31
CA ASP A 711 -66.41 -10.36 125.26
C ASP A 711 -66.65 -11.16 123.95
N PRO A 712 -66.78 -10.52 122.77
CA PRO A 712 -67.00 -11.18 121.49
C PRO A 712 -65.89 -12.11 120.93
N ASN A 713 -64.67 -12.14 121.48
CA ASN A 713 -63.49 -12.70 120.75
C ASN A 713 -62.98 -14.12 121.14
N GLY A 714 -63.80 -15.00 121.70
CA GLY A 714 -63.56 -16.46 121.56
C GLY A 714 -62.45 -17.15 122.39
N LEU A 715 -62.09 -16.66 123.58
CA LEU A 715 -61.41 -17.46 124.63
C LEU A 715 -62.33 -17.59 125.87
N PRO A 716 -62.28 -18.69 126.66
CA PRO A 716 -63.37 -19.10 127.54
C PRO A 716 -63.64 -18.16 128.73
N ASN A 717 -64.92 -17.81 128.88
CA ASN A 717 -65.52 -17.07 130.00
C ASN A 717 -65.06 -17.64 131.35
N ASN A 718 -64.28 -16.86 132.10
CA ASN A 718 -63.86 -17.20 133.45
C ASN A 718 -64.69 -16.40 134.46
N LEU A 719 -65.65 -17.06 135.11
CA LEU A 719 -66.44 -16.48 136.20
C LEU A 719 -65.54 -16.30 137.44
N GLN A 720 -65.06 -15.09 137.70
CA GLN A 720 -64.38 -14.78 138.97
C GLN A 720 -65.38 -14.20 139.98
N VAL A 721 -65.62 -14.95 141.06
CA VAL A 721 -66.43 -14.49 142.20
C VAL A 721 -65.50 -14.16 143.37
N ASN A 722 -65.26 -12.89 143.63
CA ASN A 722 -64.48 -12.44 144.80
C ASN A 722 -65.42 -12.23 146.01
N TRP A 723 -65.33 -13.11 147.01
CA TRP A 723 -65.99 -12.92 148.30
C TRP A 723 -64.98 -12.52 149.38
N GLY A 724 -65.24 -11.40 150.06
CA GLY A 724 -64.63 -11.12 151.36
C GLY A 724 -65.11 -12.12 152.43
N ARG A 725 -64.27 -12.41 153.42
CA ARG A 725 -64.60 -13.32 154.53
C ARG A 725 -65.89 -12.87 155.24
N GLY A 726 -66.96 -13.67 155.19
CA GLY A 726 -68.14 -13.46 156.04
C GLY A 726 -69.41 -14.26 155.73
N ASN A 727 -69.72 -14.60 154.47
CA ASN A 727 -70.98 -15.28 154.13
C ASN A 727 -70.73 -16.52 153.23
N ARG A 728 -71.40 -17.64 153.54
CA ARG A 728 -71.43 -18.86 152.71
C ARG A 728 -72.80 -18.98 152.05
N PHE A 729 -72.86 -19.00 150.72
CA PHE A 729 -74.02 -19.55 150.00
C PHE A 729 -73.57 -20.71 149.11
N HIS A 730 -74.41 -21.75 149.08
CA HIS A 730 -74.20 -23.02 148.40
C HIS A 730 -75.04 -23.03 147.12
N LEU A 731 -74.41 -22.86 145.97
CA LEU A 731 -75.04 -22.95 144.65
C LEU A 731 -75.40 -24.41 144.38
N THR A 732 -76.70 -24.75 144.41
CA THR A 732 -77.13 -26.16 144.38
C THR A 732 -77.34 -26.71 142.96
N ALA A 733 -77.66 -25.88 141.96
CA ALA A 733 -77.57 -26.16 140.52
C ALA A 733 -77.83 -24.89 139.68
N VAL A 734 -77.22 -24.79 138.49
CA VAL A 734 -77.53 -23.82 137.42
C VAL A 734 -78.10 -24.61 136.26
N GLN A 735 -79.34 -24.32 135.86
CA GLN A 735 -80.04 -25.19 134.89
C GLN A 735 -79.98 -24.71 133.43
N THR A 736 -79.77 -23.41 133.12
CA THR A 736 -79.20 -22.84 131.87
C THR A 736 -79.47 -21.33 131.74
N SER A 737 -78.72 -20.63 130.88
CA SER A 737 -78.78 -19.17 130.60
C SER A 737 -78.93 -18.91 129.09
N LEU A 738 -79.76 -17.92 128.69
CA LEU A 738 -79.78 -17.32 127.34
C LEU A 738 -80.24 -15.86 127.45
N CYS A 739 -79.50 -14.91 126.86
CA CYS A 739 -79.93 -13.51 126.73
C CYS A 739 -79.90 -13.11 125.25
N HIS A 740 -81.07 -12.74 124.72
CA HIS A 740 -81.28 -12.15 123.40
C HIS A 740 -82.47 -11.19 123.55
N ASP A 741 -82.33 -9.91 123.19
CA ASP A 741 -83.48 -9.01 123.07
C ASP A 741 -83.88 -8.91 121.59
N SER A 742 -85.15 -9.18 121.30
CA SER A 742 -85.75 -9.15 119.97
C SER A 742 -86.79 -8.03 119.87
N ALA A 743 -86.84 -7.39 118.71
CA ALA A 743 -87.34 -6.04 118.46
C ALA A 743 -88.88 -5.88 118.30
N ASN A 744 -89.71 -6.71 118.96
CA ASN A 744 -91.17 -6.75 118.69
C ASN A 744 -92.09 -6.32 119.84
N ILE A 745 -91.70 -5.35 120.68
CA ILE A 745 -92.66 -4.68 121.60
C ILE A 745 -92.69 -3.18 121.34
N ALA A 746 -93.73 -2.73 120.62
CA ALA A 746 -94.23 -1.37 120.59
C ALA A 746 -95.73 -1.42 120.18
N PRO A 747 -96.58 -0.38 120.34
CA PRO A 747 -96.48 0.87 121.13
C PRO A 747 -97.75 1.20 121.99
N ASN A 748 -97.56 2.00 123.05
CA ASN A 748 -98.55 2.89 123.74
C ASN A 748 -99.78 2.34 124.55
N PRO A 749 -100.25 3.09 125.60
CA PRO A 749 -100.74 2.56 126.91
C PRO A 749 -102.26 2.79 127.21
N PRO A 750 -102.92 2.15 128.23
CA PRO A 750 -103.18 2.83 129.54
C PRO A 750 -103.58 1.95 130.80
N VAL A 751 -103.40 2.53 132.00
CA VAL A 751 -103.92 2.27 133.40
C VAL A 751 -103.87 0.87 134.06
N ALA A 752 -103.36 0.86 135.31
CA ALA A 752 -103.32 -0.24 136.28
C ALA A 752 -104.68 -0.63 136.88
N GLY A 753 -104.96 -1.94 136.97
CA GLY A 753 -105.99 -2.50 137.86
C GLY A 753 -106.54 -3.89 137.53
N PHE A 754 -105.66 -4.90 137.49
CA PHE A 754 -105.89 -6.37 137.45
C PHE A 754 -106.27 -7.05 136.13
N ASP A 755 -105.33 -7.87 135.62
CA ASP A 755 -105.54 -9.32 135.44
C ASP A 755 -104.23 -10.08 135.72
N THR A 756 -104.39 -11.34 136.11
CA THR A 756 -103.48 -12.16 136.95
C THR A 756 -103.10 -13.43 136.20
N TYR A 757 -101.86 -13.93 136.28
CA TYR A 757 -101.44 -15.37 136.21
C TYR A 757 -99.89 -15.40 136.22
N VAL A 758 -99.12 -16.01 137.15
CA VAL A 758 -98.98 -17.39 137.68
C VAL A 758 -98.61 -18.43 136.62
N GLY A 759 -97.35 -18.87 136.59
CA GLY A 759 -96.96 -20.11 135.88
C GLY A 759 -95.46 -20.28 135.73
N SER A 760 -94.97 -21.45 136.14
CA SER A 760 -93.57 -21.83 136.41
C SER A 760 -92.82 -22.43 135.21
N GLY A 761 -91.50 -22.26 135.22
CA GLY A 761 -90.51 -23.00 134.44
C GLY A 761 -89.14 -22.41 134.66
#